data_AF-A0A3B1DPJ2-F1
#
_entry.id   AF-A0A3B1DPJ2-F1
#
_cell.length_a   1.000
_cell.length_b   1.000
_cell.length_c   1.000
_cell.angle_alpha   90.00
_cell.angle_beta   90.00
_cell.angle_gamma   90.00
#
_symmetry.space_group_name_H-M   'P 1'
#
loop_
_entity.id
_entity.type
_entity.pdbx_description
1 polymer ?
#
loop_
_entity_poly.entity_id
_entity_poly.type
_entity_poly.pdbx_seq_one_letter_code
_entity_poly.pdbx_strand_id
1 'polypeptide(L)'
;MSARFLFSLLSLFLLFPSFIEARSLHHQIKATINPLSHQIQIENIIILPEQAEDLKTRTLEFSLHAGLNPFSTSPGLTLKQIKKDDSPTDIPLEHYRVELAQGITTFTLHYKGKIHHPLKKEGENYGRSFRETPGTISEAGIFLAGSTYWYPIFDETFITFDLEVHLPASWSSVSQGARTFHKITDKSSTSRWHSPEEQEEIYLVAGQWTEYQRTAGKVTAMAFLREADESLANKYLDATAQYLEMYQKLLGPYPYKKFALVENFWETGYGMPSFTLLGPKIIRMPFILHSSYPHEILHNWWGNGVYVDDERGNWAEGLTTYLADHLIAEQREQSTRSRRASLQKYTDYVSKEKDFALTAFRQRESAATEAVGYGKTLMFFHMLRLELGDDIFINALRNFYRTQGFKRAGFLELQHAFSKAAKKDLSDFFRQWIEKIGAPKLAIKKTKVQQNGDEFRLIVTLAQTQKAAPYSLSVPIAVTLKGQTKTEQITVSIDKKEMTFSLIFPHRPIKLDVDPEFDLFRRLDRNEIPPALSLAFGATKILIVLPSNETGKLRGAYDELARGWQSSQTGKIEIQWDTEIKTLPSDRTIWLLGWKNRFRKNLTLGLKPFDVLFQSKQIQIAGKKIEKKGHSIVFTNRNSLNPDHALTWLATDNPAAIAGLGRKLPHYGRYSYLAFKGEAPTNVLKGLWPTPHSPLSKKLQRKNVARGELAHRPALATLPSLFSEERMMTDIRLLANDEMKGRGFGTKELEKAADYIRDQFQKAGLKPLGDQGTYFQTWAQKGGDPEKIAPLKNVVAMFPGNNTKYTGESVVVAAHYDHLGLGWPDAHAGDVGKVHPGADDNASGVAVLLELARTFGKSFRPERTIIFVAFSAEEMGTLGALHYLKTMKKFPAEKIMGMLNMDTVGRLGNKSITVFGGKSSTQWPHIFRGIGFVTGISIDTVLSDFNPSDQVRFHEAGVPAVHLFSGTHPDFHRPSDTFDKIDGAGLIKIARVMKEAIEYLSSRPDQLNTTLKTKQKRDAKSARPSARKVGIGTIPDFAYTEKGVRISGTSPGSPAEKAGLLAGDVIYWIGKNYVEDIRVFAGLLRKLKPGIPVSLTLLRGDQEMTLSIVPMKR
;
A
#
# COMPACT_ATOMS: atom_id res chain seq x y z
N MET A 1 -63.49 2.67 -52.83
CA MET A 1 -63.43 4.14 -52.80
C MET A 1 -62.18 4.53 -52.02
N SER A 2 -61.03 4.70 -52.68
CA SER A 2 -60.58 5.91 -53.41
C SER A 2 -60.34 7.08 -52.47
N ALA A 3 -59.29 7.90 -52.54
CA ALA A 3 -58.06 8.03 -53.31
C ALA A 3 -57.49 9.38 -52.77
N ARG A 4 -56.19 9.60 -52.51
CA ARG A 4 -55.13 10.04 -53.44
C ARG A 4 -53.90 10.29 -52.52
N PHE A 5 -52.74 9.61 -52.58
CA PHE A 5 -51.70 9.52 -53.64
C PHE A 5 -51.13 10.88 -54.08
N LEU A 6 -49.90 11.26 -53.66
CA LEU A 6 -48.66 11.19 -54.47
C LEU A 6 -47.43 11.89 -53.81
N PHE A 7 -46.32 11.12 -53.72
CA PHE A 7 -44.90 11.43 -54.03
C PHE A 7 -44.02 12.43 -53.23
N SER A 8 -43.11 11.83 -52.44
CA SER A 8 -41.64 11.74 -52.66
C SER A 8 -40.66 12.90 -52.37
N LEU A 9 -39.63 12.49 -51.62
CA LEU A 9 -38.18 12.75 -51.77
C LEU A 9 -37.51 13.99 -51.10
N LEU A 10 -36.48 13.63 -50.33
CA LEU A 10 -35.22 14.34 -50.02
C LEU A 10 -35.27 15.67 -49.26
N SER A 11 -34.96 15.61 -47.95
CA SER A 11 -33.71 16.20 -47.41
C SER A 11 -33.57 15.88 -45.92
N LEU A 12 -32.68 14.92 -45.63
CA LEU A 12 -32.13 14.66 -44.31
C LEU A 12 -31.09 15.77 -44.06
N PHE A 13 -31.43 16.79 -43.27
CA PHE A 13 -30.43 17.74 -42.74
C PHE A 13 -30.21 17.48 -41.25
N LEU A 14 -28.94 17.23 -40.97
CA LEU A 14 -28.29 17.07 -39.67
C LEU A 14 -28.72 18.15 -38.68
N LEU A 15 -29.34 17.74 -37.57
CA LEU A 15 -29.41 18.53 -36.36
C LEU A 15 -28.02 18.51 -35.71
N PHE A 16 -27.27 19.59 -35.89
CA PHE A 16 -26.06 19.87 -35.12
C PHE A 16 -26.41 20.02 -33.62
N PRO A 17 -25.55 19.56 -32.70
CA PRO A 17 -25.74 19.84 -31.28
C PRO A 17 -25.55 21.34 -31.03
N SER A 18 -26.39 21.87 -30.14
CA SER A 18 -26.42 23.23 -29.65
C SER A 18 -25.00 23.73 -29.29
N PHE A 19 -24.60 24.86 -29.87
CA PHE A 19 -23.36 25.56 -29.51
C PHE A 19 -23.38 25.87 -28.01
N ILE A 20 -22.40 25.33 -27.28
CA ILE A 20 -21.99 25.86 -25.98
C ILE A 20 -21.26 27.17 -26.31
N GLU A 21 -21.70 28.30 -25.73
CA GLU A 21 -20.97 29.58 -25.82
C GLU A 21 -19.51 29.36 -25.40
N ALA A 22 -18.56 29.50 -26.33
CA ALA A 22 -17.13 29.34 -26.05
C ALA A 22 -16.65 30.53 -25.20
N ARG A 23 -16.25 30.26 -23.94
CA ARG A 23 -15.70 31.27 -23.02
C ARG A 23 -14.20 31.48 -23.15
N SER A 24 -13.52 30.55 -23.82
CA SER A 24 -12.06 30.48 -23.94
C SER A 24 -11.62 30.26 -25.37
N LEU A 25 -10.33 30.49 -25.62
CA LEU A 25 -9.72 30.25 -26.92
C LEU A 25 -9.70 28.75 -27.23
N HIS A 26 -10.10 28.39 -28.44
CA HIS A 26 -10.11 26.99 -28.88
C HIS A 26 -9.09 26.75 -29.99
N HIS A 27 -8.29 25.69 -29.84
CA HIS A 27 -7.28 25.28 -30.80
C HIS A 27 -7.71 24.00 -31.55
N GLN A 28 -7.70 24.04 -32.88
CA GLN A 28 -7.75 22.83 -33.71
C GLN A 28 -6.40 22.62 -34.37
N ILE A 29 -5.63 21.70 -33.80
CA ILE A 29 -4.22 21.47 -34.15
C ILE A 29 -4.11 20.20 -34.98
N LYS A 30 -3.45 20.30 -36.13
CA LYS A 30 -2.97 19.18 -36.91
C LYS A 30 -1.44 19.18 -36.91
N ALA A 31 -0.85 18.24 -36.18
CA ALA A 31 0.59 18.12 -36.02
C ALA A 31 1.13 16.91 -36.80
N THR A 32 2.11 17.15 -37.67
CA THR A 32 2.91 16.09 -38.31
C THR A 32 4.31 16.11 -37.73
N ILE A 33 4.73 15.00 -37.13
CA ILE A 33 5.98 14.93 -36.37
C ILE A 33 6.88 13.83 -36.92
N ASN A 34 8.16 14.15 -37.12
CA ASN A 34 9.19 13.20 -37.49
C ASN A 34 10.24 13.08 -36.36
N PRO A 35 10.17 12.03 -35.52
CA PRO A 35 11.07 11.82 -34.39
C PRO A 35 12.56 11.74 -34.76
N LEU A 36 12.88 11.18 -35.94
CA LEU A 36 14.27 10.99 -36.40
C LEU A 36 14.95 12.32 -36.75
N SER A 37 14.19 13.28 -37.27
CA SER A 37 14.71 14.58 -37.71
C SER A 37 14.46 15.71 -36.71
N HIS A 38 13.82 15.40 -35.58
CA HIS A 38 13.34 16.34 -34.56
C HIS A 38 12.33 17.38 -35.08
N GLN A 39 11.74 17.12 -36.25
CA GLN A 39 10.89 18.08 -36.94
C GLN A 39 9.43 17.98 -36.52
N ILE A 40 8.78 19.14 -36.45
CA ILE A 40 7.33 19.28 -36.29
C ILE A 40 6.82 20.27 -37.34
N GLN A 41 5.66 19.95 -37.92
CA GLN A 41 4.89 20.82 -38.78
C GLN A 41 3.47 20.89 -38.24
N ILE A 42 2.94 22.11 -38.08
CA ILE A 42 1.62 22.35 -37.51
C ILE A 42 0.79 23.24 -38.42
N GLU A 43 -0.47 22.86 -38.54
CA GLU A 43 -1.59 23.72 -38.93
C GLU A 43 -2.49 23.88 -37.70
N ASN A 44 -2.69 25.10 -37.23
CA ASN A 44 -3.46 25.42 -36.04
C ASN A 44 -4.56 26.42 -36.38
N ILE A 45 -5.81 25.98 -36.32
CA ILE A 45 -6.98 26.86 -36.43
C ILE A 45 -7.33 27.34 -35.03
N ILE A 46 -7.26 28.66 -34.83
CA ILE A 46 -7.53 29.32 -33.57
C ILE A 46 -8.90 29.98 -33.66
N ILE A 47 -9.79 29.61 -32.74
CA ILE A 47 -11.15 30.13 -32.63
C ILE A 47 -11.22 30.99 -31.36
N LEU A 48 -11.63 32.24 -31.52
CA LEU A 48 -11.71 33.22 -30.44
C LEU A 48 -13.10 33.16 -29.76
N PRO A 49 -13.17 33.35 -28.43
CA PRO A 49 -14.44 33.36 -27.70
C PRO A 49 -15.27 34.60 -28.07
N GLU A 50 -16.59 34.47 -28.22
CA GLU A 50 -17.46 35.56 -28.71
C GLU A 50 -17.49 36.82 -27.81
N GLN A 51 -17.05 36.71 -26.54
CA GLN A 51 -17.19 37.75 -25.51
C GLN A 51 -15.87 38.31 -24.93
N ALA A 52 -14.69 37.97 -25.45
CA ALA A 52 -13.42 38.45 -24.86
C ALA A 52 -13.24 39.98 -24.97
N GLU A 53 -12.84 40.64 -23.88
CA GLU A 53 -12.55 42.08 -23.87
C GLU A 53 -11.39 42.45 -24.81
N ASP A 54 -10.44 41.54 -25.04
CA ASP A 54 -9.32 41.73 -25.97
C ASP A 54 -9.76 41.73 -27.46
N LEU A 55 -10.98 41.25 -27.75
CA LEU A 55 -11.60 41.46 -29.07
C LEU A 55 -12.01 42.92 -29.30
N LYS A 56 -11.98 43.79 -28.29
CA LYS A 56 -12.17 45.24 -28.44
C LYS A 56 -10.97 45.90 -29.13
N THR A 57 -9.75 45.40 -28.91
CA THR A 57 -8.50 45.93 -29.52
C THR A 57 -8.07 45.18 -30.79
N ARG A 58 -8.65 43.99 -31.04
CA ARG A 58 -8.40 43.15 -32.24
C ARG A 58 -6.92 42.85 -32.49
N THR A 59 -6.13 42.90 -31.42
CA THR A 59 -4.69 42.69 -31.43
C THR A 59 -4.38 41.66 -30.38
N LEU A 60 -3.77 40.54 -30.79
CA LEU A 60 -3.38 39.44 -29.91
C LEU A 60 -1.87 39.26 -29.95
N GLU A 61 -1.24 39.04 -28.82
CA GLU A 61 0.17 38.68 -28.74
C GLU A 61 0.33 37.24 -28.29
N PHE A 62 1.31 36.54 -28.86
CA PHE A 62 1.63 35.18 -28.45
C PHE A 62 3.12 34.91 -28.50
N SER A 63 3.53 33.92 -27.71
CA SER A 63 4.90 33.40 -27.70
C SER A 63 4.94 32.02 -28.36
N LEU A 64 6.01 31.76 -29.11
CA LEU A 64 6.26 30.49 -29.79
C LEU A 64 7.74 30.12 -29.68
N HIS A 65 8.04 28.83 -29.67
CA HIS A 65 9.41 28.32 -29.72
C HIS A 65 10.14 28.87 -30.96
N ALA A 66 11.34 29.39 -30.73
CA ALA A 66 12.11 30.06 -31.77
C ALA A 66 12.50 29.10 -32.91
N GLY A 67 12.33 29.55 -34.15
CA GLY A 67 12.65 28.75 -35.34
C GLY A 67 11.52 27.86 -35.85
N LEU A 68 10.31 27.99 -35.29
CA LEU A 68 9.08 27.42 -35.87
C LEU A 68 8.51 28.28 -37.02
N ASN A 69 8.93 29.53 -37.18
CA ASN A 69 8.63 30.40 -38.34
C ASN A 69 7.13 30.43 -38.74
N PRO A 70 6.24 30.99 -37.92
CA PRO A 70 4.81 31.02 -38.20
C PRO A 70 4.43 31.97 -39.33
N PHE A 71 3.46 31.55 -40.13
CA PHE A 71 2.79 32.38 -41.13
C PHE A 71 1.29 32.07 -41.15
N SER A 72 0.48 32.95 -41.73
CA SER A 72 -0.96 32.76 -41.91
C SER A 72 -1.35 33.03 -43.36
N THR A 73 -2.36 32.31 -43.82
CA THR A 73 -3.04 32.55 -45.11
C THR A 73 -4.45 33.09 -44.92
N SER A 74 -4.87 33.37 -43.68
CA SER A 74 -6.23 33.82 -43.36
C SER A 74 -6.45 35.27 -43.86
N PRO A 75 -7.51 35.53 -44.65
CA PRO A 75 -7.83 36.89 -45.08
C PRO A 75 -8.11 37.82 -43.89
N GLY A 76 -7.63 39.06 -43.96
CA GLY A 76 -7.86 40.06 -42.91
C GLY A 76 -7.02 39.89 -41.65
N LEU A 77 -5.95 39.10 -41.70
CA LEU A 77 -4.98 38.93 -40.62
C LEU A 77 -3.61 39.51 -41.01
N THR A 78 -3.01 40.31 -40.12
CA THR A 78 -1.61 40.74 -40.23
C THR A 78 -0.79 40.15 -39.08
N LEU A 79 0.24 39.37 -39.40
CA LEU A 79 1.16 38.76 -38.43
C LEU A 79 2.50 39.48 -38.46
N LYS A 80 2.97 39.97 -37.31
CA LYS A 80 4.27 40.65 -37.16
C LYS A 80 5.07 40.00 -36.04
N GLN A 81 6.34 39.72 -36.27
CA GLN A 81 7.27 39.38 -35.19
C GLN A 81 7.65 40.67 -34.45
N ILE A 82 7.45 40.71 -33.13
CA ILE A 82 7.62 41.93 -32.32
C ILE A 82 8.87 41.89 -31.45
N LYS A 83 9.31 40.71 -31.01
CA LYS A 83 10.53 40.54 -30.21
C LYS A 83 11.11 39.15 -30.44
N LYS A 84 12.43 39.08 -30.48
CA LYS A 84 13.18 37.84 -30.35
C LYS A 84 13.89 37.89 -28.99
N ASP A 85 13.60 36.92 -28.12
CA ASP A 85 14.24 36.89 -26.81
C ASP A 85 15.55 36.09 -26.90
N ASP A 86 16.67 36.80 -26.92
CA ASP A 86 18.02 36.22 -26.86
C ASP A 86 18.51 36.08 -25.40
N SER A 87 17.62 36.28 -24.40
CA SER A 87 17.96 36.10 -22.99
C SER A 87 18.35 34.63 -22.69
N PRO A 88 19.21 34.38 -21.69
CA PRO A 88 19.63 33.03 -21.30
C PRO A 88 18.52 32.29 -20.52
N THR A 89 17.32 32.17 -21.08
CA THR A 89 16.30 31.22 -20.62
C THR A 89 16.61 29.82 -21.19
N ASP A 90 16.16 28.76 -20.52
CA ASP A 90 16.40 27.37 -20.98
C ASP A 90 15.72 27.02 -22.31
N ILE A 91 14.86 27.91 -22.84
CA ILE A 91 14.09 27.74 -24.07
C ILE A 91 14.18 29.04 -24.88
N PRO A 92 14.53 28.97 -26.19
CA PRO A 92 14.56 30.13 -27.06
C PRO A 92 13.14 30.48 -27.54
N LEU A 93 12.75 31.77 -27.44
CA LEU A 93 11.39 32.24 -27.71
C LEU A 93 11.36 33.37 -28.75
N GLU A 94 10.29 33.38 -29.53
CA GLU A 94 9.92 34.46 -30.44
C GLU A 94 8.50 34.92 -30.13
N HIS A 95 8.30 36.24 -30.08
CA HIS A 95 7.03 36.87 -29.78
C HIS A 95 6.43 37.47 -31.05
N TYR A 96 5.14 37.24 -31.23
CA TYR A 96 4.38 37.63 -32.40
C TYR A 96 3.14 38.41 -32.00
N ARG A 97 2.75 39.35 -32.85
CA ARG A 97 1.50 40.10 -32.76
C ARG A 97 0.64 39.79 -33.97
N VAL A 98 -0.63 39.50 -33.72
CA VAL A 98 -1.68 39.27 -34.71
C VAL A 98 -2.65 40.45 -34.64
N GLU A 99 -2.82 41.16 -35.75
CA GLU A 99 -3.84 42.19 -35.93
C GLU A 99 -4.97 41.63 -36.81
N LEU A 100 -6.22 41.66 -36.33
CA LEU A 100 -7.38 41.06 -36.98
C LEU A 100 -8.36 42.12 -37.51
N ALA A 101 -8.86 41.93 -38.72
CA ALA A 101 -9.96 42.73 -39.26
C ALA A 101 -11.28 42.50 -38.48
N GLN A 102 -12.21 43.46 -38.58
CA GLN A 102 -13.51 43.38 -37.92
C GLN A 102 -14.29 42.14 -38.39
N GLY A 103 -14.90 41.41 -37.44
CA GLY A 103 -15.70 40.22 -37.73
C GLY A 103 -14.91 38.90 -37.84
N ILE A 104 -13.58 38.95 -37.86
CA ILE A 104 -12.76 37.73 -37.81
C ILE A 104 -12.78 37.16 -36.39
N THR A 105 -13.27 35.93 -36.26
CA THR A 105 -13.34 35.15 -35.01
C THR A 105 -12.57 33.83 -35.10
N THR A 106 -12.01 33.53 -36.28
CA THR A 106 -11.22 32.32 -36.53
C THR A 106 -10.10 32.62 -37.51
N PHE A 107 -8.91 32.10 -37.24
CA PHE A 107 -7.76 32.23 -38.15
C PHE A 107 -6.84 31.01 -38.06
N THR A 108 -6.06 30.77 -39.11
CA THR A 108 -5.14 29.64 -39.20
C THR A 108 -3.70 30.11 -39.15
N LEU A 109 -2.88 29.46 -38.32
CA LEU A 109 -1.43 29.58 -38.31
C LEU A 109 -0.78 28.29 -38.81
N HIS A 110 0.20 28.45 -39.69
CA HIS A 110 1.07 27.37 -40.17
C HIS A 110 2.50 27.64 -39.69
N TYR A 111 3.14 26.63 -39.12
CA TYR A 111 4.51 26.75 -38.63
C TYR A 111 5.23 25.41 -38.66
N LYS A 112 6.55 25.44 -38.85
CA LYS A 112 7.39 24.24 -38.89
C LYS A 112 8.81 24.54 -38.43
N GLY A 113 9.42 23.57 -37.76
CA GLY A 113 10.81 23.70 -37.32
C GLY A 113 11.26 22.48 -36.55
N LYS A 114 12.28 22.66 -35.70
CA LYS A 114 12.85 21.61 -34.86
C LYS A 114 12.70 21.96 -33.38
N ILE A 115 12.30 20.97 -32.58
CA ILE A 115 12.28 21.07 -31.12
C ILE A 115 13.10 19.92 -30.55
N HIS A 116 14.27 20.22 -30.01
CA HIS A 116 15.15 19.20 -29.43
C HIS A 116 15.95 19.77 -28.26
N HIS A 117 15.36 19.68 -27.06
CA HIS A 117 16.08 19.97 -25.82
C HIS A 117 16.43 18.65 -25.14
N PRO A 118 17.70 18.18 -25.21
CA PRO A 118 18.09 16.91 -24.62
C PRO A 118 17.94 16.94 -23.10
N LEU A 119 17.77 15.76 -22.51
CA LEU A 119 17.62 15.58 -21.07
C LEU A 119 18.85 16.12 -20.31
N LYS A 120 18.65 17.09 -19.43
CA LYS A 120 19.67 17.63 -18.52
C LYS A 120 19.57 16.95 -17.15
N LYS A 121 20.67 16.85 -16.40
CA LYS A 121 20.66 16.43 -14.99
C LYS A 121 20.50 17.67 -14.12
N GLU A 122 19.52 17.67 -13.22
CA GLU A 122 19.48 18.66 -12.15
C GLU A 122 20.59 18.41 -11.12
N GLY A 123 21.07 19.48 -10.48
CA GLY A 123 22.13 19.46 -9.47
C GLY A 123 21.83 18.55 -8.26
N GLU A 124 22.89 18.18 -7.54
CA GLU A 124 22.96 17.10 -6.52
C GLU A 124 22.10 17.26 -5.24
N ASN A 125 21.09 18.14 -5.20
CA ASN A 125 20.31 18.41 -3.99
C ASN A 125 19.16 17.43 -3.73
N TYR A 126 18.90 16.48 -4.63
CA TYR A 126 18.01 15.35 -4.39
C TYR A 126 18.76 14.03 -4.41
N GLY A 127 18.50 13.18 -3.41
CA GLY A 127 18.97 11.78 -3.38
C GLY A 127 18.37 10.87 -4.46
N ARG A 128 17.84 11.46 -5.54
CA ARG A 128 17.42 10.84 -6.81
C ARG A 128 17.79 11.85 -7.91
N SER A 129 18.81 11.57 -8.70
CA SER A 129 19.16 12.40 -9.86
C SER A 129 18.06 12.26 -10.92
N PHE A 130 17.09 13.17 -10.94
CA PHE A 130 16.11 13.22 -12.02
C PHE A 130 16.71 13.98 -13.20
N ARG A 131 16.35 13.51 -14.40
CA ARG A 131 16.64 14.24 -15.62
C ARG A 131 15.37 14.96 -16.02
N GLU A 132 15.51 16.13 -16.60
CA GLU A 132 14.39 16.94 -17.06
C GLU A 132 14.66 17.46 -18.47
N THR A 133 13.59 17.84 -19.15
CA THR A 133 13.64 18.54 -20.42
C THR A 133 12.48 19.53 -20.49
N PRO A 134 12.70 20.76 -20.99
CA PRO A 134 11.62 21.69 -21.27
C PRO A 134 10.76 21.26 -22.48
N GLY A 135 11.18 20.25 -23.24
CA GLY A 135 10.45 19.70 -24.37
C GLY A 135 11.38 19.12 -25.44
N THR A 136 11.06 17.94 -25.97
CA THR A 136 11.93 17.28 -26.96
C THR A 136 11.16 16.40 -27.92
N ILE A 137 11.58 16.43 -29.19
CA ILE A 137 11.22 15.46 -30.22
C ILE A 137 12.48 14.65 -30.49
N SER A 138 12.46 13.33 -30.27
CA SER A 138 13.63 12.48 -30.46
C SER A 138 13.23 11.03 -30.75
N GLU A 139 14.19 10.20 -31.18
CA GLU A 139 13.97 8.77 -31.37
C GLU A 139 13.59 8.03 -30.07
N ALA A 140 14.04 8.54 -28.91
CA ALA A 140 13.72 7.93 -27.62
C ALA A 140 12.24 8.12 -27.23
N GLY A 141 11.67 9.25 -27.64
CA GLY A 141 10.29 9.67 -27.39
C GLY A 141 10.09 11.16 -27.62
N ILE A 142 8.82 11.57 -27.57
CA ILE A 142 8.36 12.95 -27.70
C ILE A 142 7.72 13.37 -26.38
N PHE A 143 8.12 14.54 -25.88
CA PHE A 143 7.48 15.22 -24.75
C PHE A 143 7.37 16.71 -25.08
N LEU A 144 6.15 17.21 -25.20
CA LEU A 144 5.85 18.62 -25.44
C LEU A 144 4.79 19.07 -24.43
N ALA A 145 5.02 20.20 -23.78
CA ALA A 145 4.12 20.84 -22.83
C ALA A 145 3.93 22.32 -23.19
N GLY A 146 3.02 23.05 -22.55
CA GLY A 146 2.87 24.49 -22.74
C GLY A 146 4.17 25.25 -22.55
N SER A 147 4.96 24.86 -21.54
CA SER A 147 6.30 25.40 -21.31
C SER A 147 7.27 25.20 -22.48
N THR A 148 7.03 24.25 -23.39
CA THR A 148 7.84 24.08 -24.62
C THR A 148 7.57 25.16 -25.66
N TYR A 149 6.45 25.88 -25.57
CA TYR A 149 5.97 26.82 -26.59
C TYR A 149 5.86 26.17 -27.99
N TRP A 150 5.46 24.90 -28.04
CA TRP A 150 5.29 24.15 -29.30
C TRP A 150 4.01 24.54 -30.06
N TYR A 151 3.14 25.32 -29.41
CA TYR A 151 1.97 25.98 -29.99
C TYR A 151 1.91 27.43 -29.48
N PRO A 152 1.19 28.33 -30.18
CA PRO A 152 1.02 29.71 -29.76
C PRO A 152 0.40 29.83 -28.35
N ILE A 153 1.13 30.43 -27.41
CA ILE A 153 0.64 30.73 -26.06
C ILE A 153 0.18 32.20 -26.00
N PHE A 154 -1.12 32.42 -25.80
CA PHE A 154 -1.78 33.74 -25.74
C PHE A 154 -2.11 34.08 -24.28
N ASP A 155 -1.33 34.97 -23.65
CA ASP A 155 -1.46 35.36 -22.24
C ASP A 155 -1.72 34.17 -21.29
N GLU A 156 -2.13 34.40 -20.04
CA GLU A 156 -2.48 33.32 -19.11
C GLU A 156 -3.95 32.87 -19.23
N THR A 157 -4.42 32.66 -20.46
CA THR A 157 -5.81 32.26 -20.72
C THR A 157 -5.98 30.75 -20.73
N PHE A 158 -7.13 30.28 -20.21
CA PHE A 158 -7.54 28.90 -20.37
C PHE A 158 -7.85 28.60 -21.84
N ILE A 159 -7.64 27.34 -22.24
CA ILE A 159 -7.86 26.87 -23.61
C ILE A 159 -8.66 25.58 -23.64
N THR A 160 -9.32 25.35 -24.78
CA THR A 160 -9.86 24.03 -25.17
C THR A 160 -9.23 23.60 -26.48
N PHE A 161 -9.21 22.31 -26.80
CA PHE A 161 -8.56 21.87 -28.03
C PHE A 161 -9.06 20.56 -28.65
N ASP A 162 -8.87 20.49 -29.97
CA ASP A 162 -8.84 19.28 -30.78
C ASP A 162 -7.43 19.10 -31.35
N LEU A 163 -6.80 17.96 -31.12
CA LEU A 163 -5.43 17.67 -31.53
C LEU A 163 -5.37 16.39 -32.37
N GLU A 164 -5.11 16.55 -33.66
CA GLU A 164 -4.78 15.47 -34.60
C GLU A 164 -3.26 15.36 -34.75
N VAL A 165 -2.73 14.15 -34.56
CA VAL A 165 -1.29 13.87 -34.59
C VAL A 165 -1.00 12.80 -35.63
N HIS A 166 -0.09 13.09 -36.56
CA HIS A 166 0.46 12.15 -37.53
C HIS A 166 1.90 11.80 -37.18
N LEU A 167 2.17 10.51 -37.06
CA LEU A 167 3.45 9.92 -36.67
C LEU A 167 3.81 8.74 -37.59
N PRO A 168 5.07 8.24 -37.56
CA PRO A 168 5.43 6.98 -38.22
C PRO A 168 4.61 5.78 -37.69
N ALA A 169 4.51 4.70 -38.49
CA ALA A 169 3.64 3.54 -38.19
C ALA A 169 3.81 2.90 -36.80
N SER A 170 5.03 2.82 -36.28
CA SER A 170 5.32 2.18 -34.98
C SER A 170 5.09 3.08 -33.76
N TRP A 171 4.71 4.34 -33.97
CA TRP A 171 4.54 5.33 -32.91
C TRP A 171 3.06 5.55 -32.59
N SER A 172 2.78 5.89 -31.34
CA SER A 172 1.47 6.35 -30.89
C SER A 172 1.63 7.62 -30.05
N SER A 173 0.57 8.43 -29.97
CA SER A 173 0.55 9.65 -29.17
C SER A 173 -0.47 9.57 -28.05
N VAL A 174 -0.26 10.39 -27.01
CA VAL A 174 -1.16 10.60 -25.89
C VAL A 174 -1.22 12.10 -25.60
N SER A 175 -2.44 12.62 -25.47
CA SER A 175 -2.74 13.97 -24.99
C SER A 175 -3.91 13.90 -23.98
N GLN A 176 -4.32 15.06 -23.47
CA GLN A 176 -5.47 15.17 -22.57
C GLN A 176 -6.80 14.82 -23.28
N GLY A 177 -7.81 14.46 -22.49
CA GLY A 177 -9.17 14.26 -22.96
C GLY A 177 -9.40 12.92 -23.66
N ALA A 178 -10.38 12.89 -24.56
CA ALA A 178 -10.85 11.67 -25.22
C ALA A 178 -10.09 11.37 -26.52
N ARG A 179 -9.69 10.12 -26.73
CA ARG A 179 -9.21 9.65 -28.04
C ARG A 179 -10.41 9.40 -28.95
N THR A 180 -10.70 10.31 -29.87
CA THR A 180 -11.86 10.23 -30.78
C THR A 180 -11.56 9.48 -32.07
N PHE A 181 -10.28 9.38 -32.44
CA PHE A 181 -9.83 8.61 -33.60
C PHE A 181 -8.46 7.98 -33.34
N HIS A 182 -8.25 6.77 -33.83
CA HIS A 182 -6.93 6.12 -33.87
C HIS A 182 -6.87 5.14 -35.04
N LYS A 183 -5.87 5.29 -35.91
CA LYS A 183 -5.62 4.41 -37.05
C LYS A 183 -4.13 4.27 -37.29
N ILE A 184 -3.67 3.02 -37.36
CA ILE A 184 -2.31 2.66 -37.75
C ILE A 184 -2.37 2.01 -39.14
N THR A 185 -1.50 2.46 -40.04
CA THR A 185 -1.25 1.85 -41.35
C THR A 185 0.22 1.44 -41.44
N ASP A 186 0.61 0.72 -42.50
CA ASP A 186 2.00 0.30 -42.71
C ASP A 186 3.00 1.47 -42.78
N LYS A 187 2.53 2.70 -43.04
CA LYS A 187 3.38 3.89 -43.20
C LYS A 187 3.24 4.91 -42.07
N SER A 188 2.08 4.99 -41.44
CA SER A 188 1.78 6.08 -40.51
C SER A 188 0.81 5.68 -39.41
N SER A 189 0.93 6.32 -38.26
CA SER A 189 -0.04 6.31 -37.18
C SER A 189 -0.73 7.67 -37.12
N THR A 190 -2.05 7.68 -36.92
CA THR A 190 -2.84 8.91 -36.75
C THR A 190 -3.78 8.77 -35.59
N SER A 191 -3.78 9.77 -34.70
CA SER A 191 -4.64 9.82 -33.52
C SER A 191 -5.25 11.20 -33.37
N ARG A 192 -6.52 11.27 -32.93
CA ARG A 192 -7.19 12.54 -32.59
C ARG A 192 -7.60 12.55 -31.13
N TRP A 193 -7.27 13.64 -30.45
CA TRP A 193 -7.56 13.92 -29.04
C TRP A 193 -8.49 15.11 -28.95
N HIS A 194 -9.52 15.01 -28.13
CA HIS A 194 -10.52 16.06 -27.92
C HIS A 194 -10.62 16.38 -26.42
N SER A 195 -10.36 17.64 -26.06
CA SER A 195 -10.43 18.15 -24.69
C SER A 195 -11.33 19.39 -24.66
N PRO A 196 -12.65 19.20 -24.44
CA PRO A 196 -13.62 20.30 -24.36
C PRO A 196 -13.59 21.01 -23.00
N GLU A 197 -12.98 20.42 -21.98
CA GLU A 197 -12.79 21.05 -20.68
C GLU A 197 -11.64 22.06 -20.72
N GLU A 198 -11.78 23.19 -20.03
CA GLU A 198 -10.73 24.23 -19.95
C GLU A 198 -9.42 23.66 -19.40
N GLN A 199 -8.30 23.97 -20.08
CA GLN A 199 -6.95 23.54 -19.73
C GLN A 199 -6.01 24.74 -19.61
N GLU A 200 -5.01 24.68 -18.74
CA GLU A 200 -3.93 25.69 -18.70
C GLU A 200 -2.92 25.51 -19.84
N GLU A 201 -2.80 24.30 -20.38
CA GLU A 201 -1.86 24.00 -21.46
C GLU A 201 -2.22 22.73 -22.25
N ILE A 202 -1.56 22.51 -23.39
CA ILE A 202 -1.66 21.28 -24.20
C ILE A 202 -0.39 20.43 -24.04
N TYR A 203 -0.57 19.20 -23.57
CA TYR A 203 0.47 18.18 -23.52
C TYR A 203 0.39 17.27 -24.75
N LEU A 204 1.55 16.97 -25.35
CA LEU A 204 1.69 15.96 -26.38
C LEU A 204 2.88 15.05 -26.06
N VAL A 205 2.57 13.81 -25.69
CA VAL A 205 3.56 12.75 -25.46
C VAL A 205 3.42 11.71 -26.56
N ALA A 206 4.53 11.23 -27.12
CA ALA A 206 4.48 10.13 -28.08
C ALA A 206 5.69 9.21 -27.95
N GLY A 207 5.48 7.94 -28.31
CA GLY A 207 6.48 6.90 -28.20
C GLY A 207 6.08 5.65 -28.96
N GLN A 208 7.00 4.69 -29.00
CA GLN A 208 6.70 3.33 -29.44
C GLN A 208 6.20 2.54 -28.23
N TRP A 209 4.93 2.15 -28.26
CA TRP A 209 4.29 1.50 -27.12
C TRP A 209 3.44 0.30 -27.56
N THR A 210 3.33 -0.65 -26.65
CA THR A 210 2.23 -1.61 -26.60
C THR A 210 1.09 -0.99 -25.79
N GLU A 211 -0.10 -0.92 -26.38
CA GLU A 211 -1.28 -0.31 -25.78
C GLU A 211 -2.20 -1.35 -25.15
N TYR A 212 -2.69 -1.05 -23.94
CA TYR A 212 -3.70 -1.82 -23.24
C TYR A 212 -4.82 -0.89 -22.79
N GLN A 213 -6.07 -1.35 -22.83
CA GLN A 213 -7.21 -0.56 -22.40
C GLN A 213 -8.32 -1.43 -21.81
N ARG A 214 -9.09 -0.83 -20.90
CA ARG A 214 -10.27 -1.45 -20.30
C ARG A 214 -11.29 -0.39 -19.90
N THR A 215 -12.57 -0.73 -19.98
CA THR A 215 -13.64 0.12 -19.44
C THR A 215 -13.65 0.08 -17.91
N ALA A 216 -13.68 1.25 -17.29
CA ALA A 216 -13.79 1.49 -15.86
C ALA A 216 -15.02 2.39 -15.57
N GLY A 217 -16.20 1.78 -15.53
CA GLY A 217 -17.46 2.53 -15.47
C GLY A 217 -17.70 3.32 -16.75
N LYS A 218 -17.80 4.66 -16.66
CA LYS A 218 -17.93 5.56 -17.82
C LYS A 218 -16.58 6.05 -18.38
N VAL A 219 -15.47 5.66 -17.75
CA VAL A 219 -14.11 6.11 -18.08
C VAL A 219 -13.37 4.97 -18.75
N THR A 220 -12.52 5.28 -19.73
CA THR A 220 -11.58 4.31 -20.30
C THR A 220 -10.26 4.36 -19.54
N ALA A 221 -9.88 3.27 -18.88
CA ALA A 221 -8.54 3.10 -18.33
C ALA A 221 -7.60 2.64 -19.44
N MET A 222 -6.41 3.24 -19.54
CA MET A 222 -5.41 2.89 -20.55
C MET A 222 -4.02 2.71 -19.91
N ALA A 223 -3.19 1.88 -20.51
CA ALA A 223 -1.78 1.73 -20.18
C ALA A 223 -0.94 1.65 -21.45
N PHE A 224 0.10 2.47 -21.54
CA PHE A 224 1.04 2.53 -22.65
C PHE A 224 2.41 2.11 -22.15
N LEU A 225 2.88 0.93 -22.56
CA LEU A 225 4.15 0.36 -22.11
C LEU A 225 5.14 0.27 -23.27
N ARG A 226 6.42 0.59 -23.04
CA ARG A 226 7.47 0.52 -24.07
C ARG A 226 7.79 -0.91 -24.47
N GLU A 227 7.62 -1.84 -23.53
CA GLU A 227 7.72 -3.28 -23.74
C GLU A 227 6.38 -3.93 -23.40
N ALA A 228 5.99 -4.95 -24.17
CA ALA A 228 4.79 -5.71 -23.90
C ALA A 228 4.88 -6.41 -22.53
N ASP A 229 4.03 -6.02 -21.60
CA ASP A 229 3.90 -6.62 -20.26
C ASP A 229 2.42 -6.56 -19.84
N GLU A 230 1.65 -7.56 -20.25
CA GLU A 230 0.20 -7.63 -20.00
C GLU A 230 -0.10 -7.73 -18.49
N SER A 231 0.78 -8.35 -17.70
CA SER A 231 0.65 -8.45 -16.25
C SER A 231 0.76 -7.09 -15.58
N LEU A 232 1.79 -6.31 -15.93
CA LEU A 232 1.96 -4.96 -15.42
C LEU A 232 0.83 -4.03 -15.86
N ALA A 233 0.45 -4.08 -17.14
CA ALA A 233 -0.64 -3.26 -17.67
C ALA A 233 -1.96 -3.54 -16.92
N ASN A 234 -2.31 -4.81 -16.72
CA ASN A 234 -3.54 -5.18 -16.01
C ASN A 234 -3.56 -4.67 -14.56
N LYS A 235 -2.42 -4.66 -13.85
CA LYS A 235 -2.34 -4.08 -12.49
C LYS A 235 -2.68 -2.59 -12.48
N TYR A 236 -2.18 -1.84 -13.46
CA TYR A 236 -2.49 -0.41 -13.58
C TYR A 236 -3.92 -0.16 -14.05
N LEU A 237 -4.45 -0.95 -14.98
CA LEU A 237 -5.84 -0.86 -15.39
C LEU A 237 -6.80 -1.12 -14.22
N ASP A 238 -6.54 -2.17 -13.43
CA ASP A 238 -7.31 -2.51 -12.23
C ASP A 238 -7.23 -1.39 -11.18
N ALA A 239 -6.01 -0.94 -10.87
CA ALA A 239 -5.80 0.15 -9.90
C ALA A 239 -6.52 1.43 -10.35
N THR A 240 -6.44 1.78 -11.64
CA THR A 240 -7.14 2.93 -12.21
C THR A 240 -8.63 2.82 -11.98
N ALA A 241 -9.24 1.68 -12.31
CA ALA A 241 -10.67 1.47 -12.11
C ALA A 241 -11.08 1.59 -10.64
N GLN A 242 -10.31 0.99 -9.72
CA GLN A 242 -10.61 1.04 -8.29
C GLN A 242 -10.48 2.45 -7.70
N TYR A 243 -9.41 3.17 -8.03
CA TYR A 243 -9.19 4.53 -7.52
C TYR A 243 -10.18 5.52 -8.12
N LEU A 244 -10.48 5.43 -9.42
CA LEU A 244 -11.52 6.25 -10.02
C LEU A 244 -12.89 6.00 -9.37
N GLU A 245 -13.26 4.75 -9.08
CA GLU A 245 -14.52 4.48 -8.39
C GLU A 245 -14.53 5.03 -6.96
N MET A 246 -13.45 4.86 -6.20
CA MET A 246 -13.32 5.41 -4.84
C MET A 246 -13.43 6.94 -4.83
N TYR A 247 -12.66 7.63 -5.69
CA TYR A 247 -12.67 9.08 -5.75
C TYR A 247 -13.95 9.64 -6.33
N GLN A 248 -14.59 8.96 -7.28
CA GLN A 248 -15.90 9.40 -7.78
C GLN A 248 -16.98 9.36 -6.69
N LYS A 249 -16.97 8.32 -5.85
CA LYS A 249 -17.85 8.26 -4.68
C LYS A 249 -17.51 9.34 -3.67
N LEU A 250 -16.23 9.68 -3.50
CA LEU A 250 -15.81 10.70 -2.53
C LEU A 250 -16.12 12.14 -3.02
N LEU A 251 -15.69 12.49 -4.23
CA LEU A 251 -15.59 13.87 -4.74
C LEU A 251 -16.62 14.23 -5.81
N GLY A 252 -17.30 13.24 -6.39
CA GLY A 252 -18.19 13.43 -7.54
C GLY A 252 -17.59 12.94 -8.85
N PRO A 253 -18.31 13.07 -9.98
CA PRO A 253 -17.93 12.49 -11.25
C PRO A 253 -16.51 12.85 -11.69
N TYR A 254 -15.82 11.89 -12.31
CA TYR A 254 -14.50 12.13 -12.87
C TYR A 254 -14.62 13.05 -14.10
N PRO A 255 -13.81 14.12 -14.22
CA PRO A 255 -13.97 15.14 -15.26
C PRO A 255 -13.78 14.62 -16.68
N TYR A 256 -12.88 13.65 -16.88
CA TYR A 256 -12.44 13.25 -18.22
C TYR A 256 -13.06 11.92 -18.69
N LYS A 257 -12.94 11.63 -19.99
CA LYS A 257 -13.40 10.36 -20.57
C LYS A 257 -12.40 9.22 -20.43
N LYS A 258 -11.13 9.50 -20.17
CA LYS A 258 -10.09 8.49 -19.93
C LYS A 258 -9.22 8.85 -18.75
N PHE A 259 -8.54 7.84 -18.20
CA PHE A 259 -7.28 8.03 -17.48
C PHE A 259 -6.23 7.06 -18.04
N ALA A 260 -5.01 7.54 -18.32
CA ALA A 260 -3.94 6.70 -18.85
C ALA A 260 -2.68 6.68 -17.98
N LEU A 261 -2.12 5.49 -17.76
CA LEU A 261 -0.70 5.35 -17.41
C LEU A 261 0.12 5.39 -18.71
N VAL A 262 1.15 6.25 -18.76
CA VAL A 262 2.10 6.31 -19.88
C VAL A 262 3.51 6.03 -19.37
N GLU A 263 4.17 5.00 -19.89
CA GLU A 263 5.57 4.71 -19.60
C GLU A 263 6.48 5.67 -20.38
N ASN A 264 7.27 6.43 -19.63
CA ASN A 264 8.18 7.41 -20.18
C ASN A 264 9.53 6.82 -20.61
N PHE A 265 10.30 7.56 -21.42
CA PHE A 265 11.67 7.18 -21.83
C PHE A 265 12.76 7.63 -20.84
N TRP A 266 12.38 8.30 -19.74
CA TRP A 266 13.26 8.60 -18.62
C TRP A 266 12.52 8.54 -17.28
N GLU A 267 13.27 8.48 -16.18
CA GLU A 267 12.66 8.40 -14.84
C GLU A 267 11.91 9.70 -14.50
N THR A 268 10.60 9.60 -14.28
CA THR A 268 9.67 10.71 -14.04
C THR A 268 8.50 10.30 -13.15
N GLY A 269 7.80 11.29 -12.60
CA GLY A 269 6.52 11.13 -11.91
C GLY A 269 5.66 12.36 -12.12
N TYR A 270 5.08 12.52 -13.31
CA TYR A 270 4.27 13.69 -13.66
C TYR A 270 2.78 13.33 -13.72
N GLY A 271 1.94 14.17 -13.14
CA GLY A 271 0.48 14.07 -13.20
C GLY A 271 -0.10 15.10 -14.16
N MET A 272 -0.67 14.65 -15.26
CA MET A 272 -1.33 15.50 -16.26
C MET A 272 -2.86 15.38 -16.16
N PRO A 273 -3.62 16.30 -16.77
CA PRO A 273 -5.05 16.11 -16.92
C PRO A 273 -5.33 14.87 -17.79
N SER A 274 -6.08 13.91 -17.24
CA SER A 274 -6.46 12.62 -17.85
C SER A 274 -5.35 11.58 -18.09
N PHE A 275 -4.11 11.81 -17.65
CA PHE A 275 -3.05 10.79 -17.70
C PHE A 275 -1.88 11.09 -16.77
N THR A 276 -1.02 10.11 -16.54
CA THR A 276 0.24 10.29 -15.81
C THR A 276 1.41 9.71 -16.60
N LEU A 277 2.56 10.38 -16.54
CA LEU A 277 3.79 10.00 -17.21
C LEU A 277 4.82 9.54 -16.16
N LEU A 278 5.06 8.23 -16.12
CA LEU A 278 5.88 7.60 -15.09
C LEU A 278 7.12 6.91 -15.69
N GLY A 279 8.22 6.96 -14.93
CA GLY A 279 9.49 6.35 -15.32
C GLY A 279 9.47 4.82 -15.44
N PRO A 280 10.32 4.24 -16.31
CA PRO A 280 10.32 2.81 -16.56
C PRO A 280 10.67 1.99 -15.30
N LYS A 281 11.61 2.44 -14.46
CA LYS A 281 11.88 1.74 -13.19
C LYS A 281 10.77 1.98 -12.18
N ILE A 282 10.19 3.17 -12.15
CA ILE A 282 9.14 3.55 -11.20
C ILE A 282 7.90 2.68 -11.39
N ILE A 283 7.41 2.50 -12.61
CA ILE A 283 6.16 1.75 -12.84
C ILE A 283 6.25 0.28 -12.40
N ARG A 284 7.46 -0.28 -12.34
CA ARG A 284 7.71 -1.66 -11.92
C ARG A 284 7.88 -1.81 -10.40
N MET A 285 7.86 -0.72 -9.63
CA MET A 285 7.95 -0.76 -8.17
C MET A 285 6.58 -1.05 -7.54
N PRO A 286 6.42 -2.14 -6.77
CA PRO A 286 5.10 -2.58 -6.30
C PRO A 286 4.35 -1.57 -5.42
N PHE A 287 5.06 -0.71 -4.68
CA PHE A 287 4.43 0.27 -3.79
C PHE A 287 3.80 1.46 -4.54
N ILE A 288 4.16 1.70 -5.81
CA ILE A 288 3.68 2.87 -6.56
C ILE A 288 2.17 2.83 -6.73
N LEU A 289 1.61 1.63 -6.96
CA LEU A 289 0.17 1.40 -7.03
C LEU A 289 -0.59 1.80 -5.75
N HIS A 290 0.08 1.98 -4.62
CA HIS A 290 -0.53 2.31 -3.32
C HIS A 290 0.12 3.53 -2.65
N SER A 291 0.85 4.35 -3.42
CA SER A 291 1.43 5.60 -2.96
C SER A 291 1.27 6.67 -4.04
N SER A 292 2.23 6.79 -4.96
CA SER A 292 2.20 7.84 -5.98
C SER A 292 1.06 7.69 -7.00
N TYR A 293 0.76 6.49 -7.49
CA TYR A 293 -0.26 6.33 -8.54
C TYR A 293 -1.66 6.88 -8.17
N PRO A 294 -2.23 6.57 -6.99
CA PRO A 294 -3.50 7.19 -6.57
C PRO A 294 -3.42 8.70 -6.31
N HIS A 295 -2.23 9.23 -6.03
CA HIS A 295 -1.97 10.67 -5.92
C HIS A 295 -2.13 11.33 -7.29
N GLU A 296 -1.49 10.77 -8.33
CA GLU A 296 -1.59 11.29 -9.71
C GLU A 296 -3.02 11.23 -10.27
N ILE A 297 -3.76 10.15 -9.99
CA ILE A 297 -5.18 10.06 -10.37
C ILE A 297 -5.97 11.18 -9.70
N LEU A 298 -5.72 11.42 -8.41
CA LEU A 298 -6.47 12.40 -7.64
C LEU A 298 -6.21 13.84 -8.09
N HIS A 299 -5.05 14.13 -8.66
CA HIS A 299 -4.77 15.46 -9.23
C HIS A 299 -5.76 15.89 -10.31
N ASN A 300 -6.48 14.95 -10.93
CA ASN A 300 -7.53 15.26 -11.90
C ASN A 300 -8.74 16.00 -11.29
N TRP A 301 -8.93 15.94 -9.97
CA TRP A 301 -9.84 16.84 -9.26
C TRP A 301 -9.11 18.07 -8.73
N TRP A 302 -7.88 17.92 -8.21
CA TRP A 302 -7.12 18.98 -7.53
C TRP A 302 -5.78 19.26 -8.22
N GLY A 303 -5.60 20.44 -8.80
CA GLY A 303 -4.41 20.80 -9.59
C GLY A 303 -4.65 20.70 -11.09
N ASN A 304 -5.32 19.64 -11.57
CA ASN A 304 -5.70 19.44 -12.99
C ASN A 304 -7.23 19.46 -13.20
N GLY A 305 -8.00 19.86 -12.19
CA GLY A 305 -9.46 19.92 -12.22
C GLY A 305 -9.96 21.22 -11.63
N VAL A 306 -9.57 21.53 -10.41
CA VAL A 306 -9.53 22.90 -9.88
C VAL A 306 -8.07 23.31 -9.86
N TYR A 307 -7.72 24.32 -10.66
CA TYR A 307 -6.35 24.79 -10.80
C TYR A 307 -5.94 25.61 -9.58
N VAL A 308 -4.64 25.63 -9.30
CA VAL A 308 -4.08 26.40 -8.20
C VAL A 308 -3.91 27.84 -8.65
N ASP A 309 -4.37 28.78 -7.83
CA ASP A 309 -3.91 30.16 -7.92
C ASP A 309 -2.53 30.25 -7.23
N ASP A 310 -1.47 30.21 -8.03
CA ASP A 310 -0.11 30.18 -7.52
C ASP A 310 0.20 31.37 -6.62
N GLU A 311 -0.30 32.57 -6.93
CA GLU A 311 -0.08 33.75 -6.10
C GLU A 311 -0.70 33.61 -4.70
N ARG A 312 -1.79 32.85 -4.59
CA ARG A 312 -2.54 32.64 -3.34
C ARG A 312 -2.26 31.34 -2.61
N GLY A 313 -1.28 30.56 -3.09
CA GLY A 313 -0.71 29.42 -2.38
C GLY A 313 -1.26 28.06 -2.80
N ASN A 314 -0.36 27.11 -2.98
CA ASN A 314 -0.68 25.77 -3.45
C ASN A 314 -1.29 24.89 -2.34
N TRP A 315 -2.61 24.79 -2.33
CA TRP A 315 -3.36 23.93 -1.42
C TRP A 315 -3.52 22.49 -1.96
N ALA A 316 -3.38 22.29 -3.28
CA ALA A 316 -3.72 21.06 -3.96
C ALA A 316 -2.80 19.90 -3.53
N GLU A 317 -1.49 20.12 -3.50
CA GLU A 317 -0.50 19.10 -3.09
C GLU A 317 -0.80 18.49 -1.71
N GLY A 318 -1.10 19.35 -0.74
CA GLY A 318 -1.41 18.91 0.62
C GLY A 318 -2.77 18.22 0.73
N LEU A 319 -3.79 18.69 -0.01
CA LEU A 319 -5.10 18.02 -0.06
C LEU A 319 -5.00 16.66 -0.74
N THR A 320 -4.29 16.57 -1.86
CA THR A 320 -4.05 15.33 -2.59
C THR A 320 -3.29 14.34 -1.71
N THR A 321 -2.27 14.79 -0.98
CA THR A 321 -1.57 13.94 0.02
C THR A 321 -2.51 13.44 1.12
N TYR A 322 -3.43 14.27 1.59
CA TYR A 322 -4.38 13.88 2.62
C TYR A 322 -5.39 12.83 2.11
N LEU A 323 -5.89 13.02 0.90
CA LEU A 323 -6.93 12.17 0.30
C LEU A 323 -6.39 10.97 -0.48
N ALA A 324 -5.08 10.88 -0.72
CA ALA A 324 -4.40 9.72 -1.29
C ALA A 324 -3.50 9.03 -0.26
N ASP A 325 -2.30 9.57 0.00
CA ASP A 325 -1.28 8.95 0.84
C ASP A 325 -1.76 8.67 2.27
N HIS A 326 -2.36 9.68 2.91
CA HIS A 326 -2.88 9.52 4.27
C HIS A 326 -4.14 8.65 4.30
N LEU A 327 -5.04 8.79 3.33
CA LEU A 327 -6.23 7.95 3.23
C LEU A 327 -5.87 6.47 3.08
N ILE A 328 -4.88 6.14 2.24
CA ILE A 328 -4.40 4.76 2.09
C ILE A 328 -3.74 4.28 3.38
N ALA A 329 -3.01 5.14 4.09
CA ALA A 329 -2.50 4.81 5.41
C ALA A 329 -3.65 4.56 6.41
N GLU A 330 -4.75 5.30 6.34
CA GLU A 330 -5.96 5.08 7.15
C GLU A 330 -6.62 3.74 6.85
N GLN A 331 -6.79 3.39 5.57
CA GLN A 331 -7.28 2.07 5.13
C GLN A 331 -6.38 0.90 5.59
N ARG A 332 -5.10 1.17 5.88
CA ARG A 332 -4.10 0.20 6.32
C ARG A 332 -3.81 0.25 7.83
N GLU A 333 -4.64 0.96 8.61
CA GLU A 333 -4.47 1.14 10.06
C GLU A 333 -3.11 1.77 10.46
N GLN A 334 -2.57 2.61 9.58
CA GLN A 334 -1.29 3.28 9.72
C GLN A 334 -1.42 4.81 9.82
N SER A 335 -2.65 5.34 9.95
CA SER A 335 -2.92 6.78 9.96
C SER A 335 -2.19 7.52 11.10
N THR A 336 -2.22 7.00 12.32
CA THR A 336 -1.49 7.56 13.49
C THR A 336 0.01 7.64 13.24
N ARG A 337 0.58 6.60 12.60
CA ARG A 337 1.99 6.58 12.24
C ARG A 337 2.29 7.62 11.15
N SER A 338 1.42 7.75 10.15
CA SER A 338 1.53 8.70 9.06
C SER A 338 1.52 10.15 9.57
N ARG A 339 0.56 10.51 10.43
CA ARG A 339 0.49 11.86 11.06
C ARG A 339 1.72 12.15 11.90
N ARG A 340 2.13 11.23 12.77
CA ARG A 340 3.37 11.39 13.56
C ARG A 340 4.58 11.62 12.68
N ALA A 341 4.71 10.90 11.56
CA ALA A 341 5.82 11.10 10.62
C ALA A 341 5.79 12.49 9.97
N SER A 342 4.62 13.01 9.61
CA SER A 342 4.47 14.38 9.10
C SER A 342 4.90 15.43 10.13
N LEU A 343 4.40 15.31 11.37
CA LEU A 343 4.76 16.22 12.47
C LEU A 343 6.24 16.14 12.85
N GLN A 344 6.83 14.94 12.77
CA GLN A 344 8.25 14.74 12.96
C GLN A 344 9.05 15.47 11.87
N LYS A 345 8.70 15.33 10.58
CA LYS A 345 9.37 16.07 9.49
C LYS A 345 9.35 17.58 9.73
N TYR A 346 8.21 18.13 10.11
CA TYR A 346 8.10 19.56 10.45
C TYR A 346 8.99 19.95 11.65
N THR A 347 9.11 19.07 12.64
CA THR A 347 9.95 19.30 13.82
C THR A 347 11.45 19.20 13.50
N ASP A 348 11.83 18.32 12.56
CA ASP A 348 13.23 18.03 12.23
C ASP A 348 13.79 19.00 11.17
N TYR A 349 12.99 19.44 10.19
CA TYR A 349 13.47 20.20 9.03
C TYR A 349 13.14 21.70 9.02
N VAL A 350 12.11 22.14 9.76
CA VAL A 350 11.64 23.53 9.66
C VAL A 350 12.24 24.40 10.79
N SER A 351 13.32 25.11 10.52
CA SER A 351 13.85 26.12 11.47
C SER A 351 13.05 27.42 11.38
N LYS A 352 13.33 28.40 12.26
CA LYS A 352 12.62 29.70 12.24
C LYS A 352 12.82 30.44 10.91
N GLU A 353 13.98 30.26 10.28
CA GLU A 353 14.40 30.90 9.03
C GLU A 353 13.84 30.18 7.79
N LYS A 354 13.38 28.94 7.94
CA LYS A 354 12.85 28.10 6.86
C LYS A 354 11.34 27.89 6.94
N ASP A 355 10.67 28.50 7.91
CA ASP A 355 9.23 28.40 8.15
C ASP A 355 8.49 29.51 7.41
N PHE A 356 7.32 29.20 6.86
CA PHE A 356 6.54 30.13 6.05
C PHE A 356 5.03 29.80 6.11
N ALA A 357 4.21 30.76 5.68
CA ALA A 357 2.77 30.62 5.60
C ALA A 357 2.38 29.66 4.46
N LEU A 358 1.27 28.92 4.59
CA LEU A 358 0.80 28.04 3.52
C LEU A 358 0.39 28.84 2.26
N THR A 359 -0.08 30.07 2.43
CA THR A 359 -0.38 30.99 1.33
C THR A 359 0.85 31.39 0.51
N ALA A 360 2.06 31.22 1.05
CA ALA A 360 3.33 31.44 0.35
C ALA A 360 3.92 30.17 -0.28
N PHE A 361 3.29 29.00 -0.10
CA PHE A 361 3.75 27.76 -0.72
C PHE A 361 3.47 27.77 -2.23
N ARG A 362 4.45 27.36 -3.04
CA ARG A 362 4.33 27.21 -4.50
C ARG A 362 4.60 25.77 -4.91
N GLN A 363 5.82 25.32 -4.59
CA GLN A 363 6.31 24.00 -4.93
C GLN A 363 7.37 23.51 -3.95
N ARG A 364 7.78 22.25 -4.11
CA ARG A 364 8.76 21.60 -3.24
C ARG A 364 10.19 21.81 -3.72
N GLU A 365 10.93 22.62 -2.98
CA GLU A 365 12.37 22.86 -3.22
C GLU A 365 13.31 22.16 -2.21
N SER A 366 12.81 21.77 -1.04
CA SER A 366 13.61 21.19 0.05
C SER A 366 12.75 20.34 1.01
N ALA A 367 13.41 19.62 1.92
CA ALA A 367 12.70 18.90 2.99
C ALA A 367 11.88 19.82 3.92
N ALA A 368 12.27 21.09 4.06
CA ALA A 368 11.53 22.07 4.85
C ALA A 368 10.26 22.53 4.12
N THR A 369 10.38 22.87 2.83
CA THR A 369 9.21 23.28 2.02
C THR A 369 8.25 22.11 1.81
N GLU A 370 8.74 20.87 1.71
CA GLU A 370 7.90 19.67 1.76
C GLU A 370 7.13 19.55 3.08
N ALA A 371 7.82 19.69 4.22
CA ALA A 371 7.21 19.54 5.53
C ALA A 371 6.13 20.61 5.81
N VAL A 372 6.27 21.80 5.26
CA VAL A 372 5.26 22.87 5.33
C VAL A 372 4.16 22.62 4.29
N GLY A 373 4.47 22.68 2.99
CA GLY A 373 3.49 22.65 1.91
C GLY A 373 2.65 21.37 1.84
N TYR A 374 3.25 20.22 2.11
CA TYR A 374 2.55 18.93 2.15
C TYR A 374 2.12 18.61 3.58
N GLY A 375 3.09 18.63 4.52
CA GLY A 375 2.88 18.12 5.87
C GLY A 375 1.92 18.94 6.72
N LYS A 376 2.10 20.27 6.76
CA LYS A 376 1.21 21.18 7.51
C LYS A 376 -0.16 21.28 6.86
N THR A 377 -0.23 21.35 5.53
CA THR A 377 -1.51 21.36 4.78
C THR A 377 -2.32 20.07 5.00
N LEU A 378 -1.66 18.90 4.99
CA LEU A 378 -2.29 17.63 5.32
C LEU A 378 -2.90 17.65 6.73
N MET A 379 -2.14 18.12 7.72
CA MET A 379 -2.65 18.21 9.10
C MET A 379 -3.75 19.25 9.26
N PHE A 380 -3.71 20.33 8.48
CA PHE A 380 -4.78 21.32 8.40
C PHE A 380 -6.11 20.68 7.94
N PHE A 381 -6.11 19.95 6.82
CA PHE A 381 -7.31 19.24 6.37
C PHE A 381 -7.74 18.13 7.33
N HIS A 382 -6.79 17.47 7.99
CA HIS A 382 -7.10 16.50 9.03
C HIS A 382 -7.86 17.13 10.21
N MET A 383 -7.34 18.21 10.77
CA MET A 383 -8.00 18.93 11.87
C MET A 383 -9.35 19.51 11.43
N LEU A 384 -9.46 19.99 10.18
CA LEU A 384 -10.71 20.48 9.63
C LEU A 384 -11.77 19.37 9.52
N ARG A 385 -11.38 18.16 9.09
CA ARG A 385 -12.25 16.98 9.10
C ARG A 385 -12.73 16.64 10.51
N LEU A 386 -11.84 16.69 11.51
CA LEU A 386 -12.21 16.41 12.90
C LEU A 386 -13.18 17.43 13.49
N GLU A 387 -13.01 18.71 13.15
CA GLU A 387 -13.89 19.80 13.60
C GLU A 387 -15.29 19.68 12.98
N LEU A 388 -15.40 19.21 11.73
CA LEU A 388 -16.65 19.20 10.97
C LEU A 388 -17.38 17.84 10.94
N GLY A 389 -16.66 16.75 11.13
CA GLY A 389 -17.12 15.40 10.83
C GLY A 389 -17.10 15.08 9.33
N ASP A 390 -17.16 13.78 9.02
CA ASP A 390 -16.91 13.25 7.68
C ASP A 390 -17.94 13.76 6.64
N ASP A 391 -19.23 13.78 6.99
CA ASP A 391 -20.29 14.15 6.05
C ASP A 391 -20.18 15.61 5.58
N ILE A 392 -19.94 16.54 6.52
CA ILE A 392 -19.78 17.97 6.19
C ILE A 392 -18.50 18.18 5.39
N PHE A 393 -17.41 17.52 5.79
CA PHE A 393 -16.13 17.60 5.10
C PHE A 393 -16.23 17.13 3.64
N ILE A 394 -16.85 15.97 3.40
CA ILE A 394 -17.06 15.43 2.05
C ILE A 394 -17.95 16.34 1.22
N ASN A 395 -19.05 16.84 1.79
CA ASN A 395 -19.96 17.74 1.09
C ASN A 395 -19.31 19.08 0.74
N ALA A 396 -18.42 19.60 1.59
CA ALA A 396 -17.63 20.79 1.29
C ALA A 396 -16.72 20.56 0.07
N LEU A 397 -15.98 19.45 0.04
CA LEU A 397 -15.10 19.09 -1.09
C LEU A 397 -15.88 18.96 -2.40
N ARG A 398 -17.01 18.24 -2.39
CA ARG A 398 -17.87 18.09 -3.57
C ARG A 398 -18.40 19.44 -4.08
N ASN A 399 -18.82 20.31 -3.16
CA ASN A 399 -19.30 21.65 -3.52
C ASN A 399 -18.18 22.55 -4.05
N PHE A 400 -16.99 22.45 -3.46
CA PHE A 400 -15.81 23.18 -3.92
C PHE A 400 -15.47 22.79 -5.36
N TYR A 401 -15.37 21.49 -5.66
CA TYR A 401 -15.17 21.01 -7.02
C TYR A 401 -16.28 21.46 -7.98
N ARG A 402 -17.56 21.33 -7.59
CA ARG A 402 -18.69 21.76 -8.42
C ARG A 402 -18.69 23.26 -8.76
N THR A 403 -18.14 24.10 -7.89
CA THR A 403 -18.18 25.57 -8.06
C THR A 403 -16.90 26.15 -8.67
N GLN A 404 -15.76 25.52 -8.39
CA GLN A 404 -14.43 25.94 -8.84
C GLN A 404 -13.81 25.03 -9.91
N GLY A 405 -14.52 23.99 -10.34
CA GLY A 405 -14.08 23.14 -11.45
C GLY A 405 -13.71 23.99 -12.67
N PHE A 406 -12.51 23.73 -13.18
CA PHE A 406 -11.90 24.37 -14.33
C PHE A 406 -11.65 25.88 -14.17
N LYS A 407 -11.31 26.30 -12.94
CA LYS A 407 -10.90 27.66 -12.58
C LYS A 407 -9.67 27.61 -11.67
N ARG A 408 -8.96 28.73 -11.55
CA ARG A 408 -7.94 28.95 -10.50
C ARG A 408 -8.63 29.25 -9.17
N ALA A 409 -8.16 28.62 -8.10
CA ALA A 409 -8.67 28.84 -6.75
C ALA A 409 -7.52 28.87 -5.73
N GLY A 410 -7.65 29.70 -4.70
CA GLY A 410 -6.75 29.73 -3.54
C GLY A 410 -7.41 29.19 -2.27
N PHE A 411 -6.75 29.42 -1.14
CA PHE A 411 -7.30 29.04 0.18
C PHE A 411 -8.59 29.80 0.56
N LEU A 412 -8.84 30.98 -0.02
CA LEU A 412 -10.04 31.76 0.26
C LEU A 412 -11.31 31.08 -0.27
N GLU A 413 -11.28 30.61 -1.51
CA GLU A 413 -12.40 29.88 -2.11
C GLU A 413 -12.68 28.57 -1.37
N LEU A 414 -11.63 27.89 -0.89
CA LEU A 414 -11.75 26.75 0.02
C LEU A 414 -12.45 27.16 1.33
N GLN A 415 -11.99 28.24 1.97
CA GLN A 415 -12.58 28.73 3.22
C GLN A 415 -14.08 29.02 3.06
N HIS A 416 -14.49 29.68 1.96
CA HIS A 416 -15.89 29.94 1.67
C HIS A 416 -16.69 28.65 1.47
N ALA A 417 -16.15 27.68 0.72
CA ALA A 417 -16.83 26.42 0.46
C ALA A 417 -17.06 25.61 1.74
N PHE A 418 -16.04 25.52 2.61
CA PHE A 418 -16.14 24.83 3.89
C PHE A 418 -17.05 25.56 4.88
N SER A 419 -16.97 26.88 4.98
CA SER A 419 -17.83 27.66 5.88
C SER A 419 -19.32 27.54 5.49
N LYS A 420 -19.60 27.57 4.19
CA LYS A 420 -20.95 27.38 3.65
C LYS A 420 -21.50 25.99 3.95
N ALA A 421 -20.69 24.93 3.75
CA ALA A 421 -21.10 23.56 4.03
C ALA A 421 -21.33 23.32 5.53
N ALA A 422 -20.47 23.88 6.38
CA ALA A 422 -20.56 23.77 7.83
C ALA A 422 -21.66 24.64 8.46
N LYS A 423 -22.20 25.61 7.71
CA LYS A 423 -23.06 26.68 8.24
C LYS A 423 -22.42 27.39 9.45
N LYS A 424 -21.10 27.55 9.40
CA LYS A 424 -20.26 28.11 10.46
C LYS A 424 -19.16 28.94 9.80
N ASP A 425 -18.86 30.11 10.34
CA ASP A 425 -17.71 30.89 9.89
C ASP A 425 -16.41 30.21 10.33
N LEU A 426 -15.58 29.80 9.37
CA LEU A 426 -14.29 29.17 9.61
C LEU A 426 -13.11 30.12 9.35
N SER A 427 -13.36 31.43 9.16
CA SER A 427 -12.33 32.42 8.85
C SER A 427 -11.16 32.39 9.83
N ASP A 428 -11.44 32.36 11.13
CA ASP A 428 -10.40 32.33 12.17
C ASP A 428 -9.60 31.03 12.18
N PHE A 429 -10.27 29.89 11.94
CA PHE A 429 -9.61 28.60 11.82
C PHE A 429 -8.64 28.60 10.63
N PHE A 430 -9.09 29.06 9.46
CA PHE A 430 -8.25 29.15 8.27
C PHE A 430 -7.09 30.11 8.50
N ARG A 431 -7.35 31.34 8.92
CA ARG A 431 -6.32 32.36 9.20
C ARG A 431 -5.23 31.83 10.13
N GLN A 432 -5.61 31.16 11.22
CA GLN A 432 -4.66 30.58 12.17
C GLN A 432 -3.72 29.55 11.54
N TRP A 433 -4.19 28.73 10.60
CA TRP A 433 -3.41 27.61 10.08
C TRP A 433 -2.71 27.91 8.76
N ILE A 434 -3.31 28.74 7.89
CA ILE A 434 -2.76 29.03 6.57
C ILE A 434 -1.85 30.26 6.57
N GLU A 435 -2.12 31.28 7.40
CA GLU A 435 -1.34 32.53 7.41
C GLU A 435 -0.27 32.56 8.51
N LYS A 436 -0.56 31.98 9.69
CA LYS A 436 0.38 32.01 10.82
C LYS A 436 1.54 31.03 10.62
N ILE A 437 2.76 31.54 10.78
CA ILE A 437 3.99 30.72 10.87
C ILE A 437 4.13 30.05 12.25
N GLY A 438 4.89 28.96 12.31
CA GLY A 438 5.14 28.20 13.52
C GLY A 438 4.06 27.17 13.85
N ALA A 439 4.28 26.46 14.96
CA ALA A 439 3.37 25.44 15.47
C ALA A 439 3.28 25.51 17.01
N PRO A 440 2.13 25.14 17.61
CA PRO A 440 2.00 25.06 19.05
C PRO A 440 2.92 23.97 19.64
N LYS A 441 3.31 24.14 20.90
CA LYS A 441 3.97 23.13 21.72
C LYS A 441 3.12 22.88 22.95
N LEU A 442 2.78 21.63 23.23
CA LEU A 442 1.89 21.28 24.34
C LEU A 442 2.64 20.54 25.45
N ALA A 443 2.23 20.76 26.70
CA ALA A 443 2.71 19.99 27.84
C ALA A 443 1.63 19.87 28.93
N ILE A 444 1.56 18.71 29.58
CA ILE A 444 0.80 18.54 30.82
C ILE A 444 1.62 19.14 31.97
N LYS A 445 1.17 20.26 32.54
CA LYS A 445 1.84 20.93 33.66
C LYS A 445 1.51 20.25 34.99
N LYS A 446 0.23 19.96 35.22
CA LYS A 446 -0.25 19.44 36.50
C LYS A 446 -1.42 18.50 36.27
N THR A 447 -1.49 17.44 37.07
CA THR A 447 -2.66 16.57 37.17
C THR A 447 -2.97 16.31 38.64
N LYS A 448 -4.25 16.21 38.99
CA LYS A 448 -4.72 15.81 40.32
C LYS A 448 -5.97 14.96 40.17
N VAL A 449 -5.97 13.77 40.77
CA VAL A 449 -7.17 12.93 40.88
C VAL A 449 -7.74 13.12 42.28
N GLN A 450 -9.03 13.45 42.36
CA GLN A 450 -9.80 13.56 43.60
C GLN A 450 -10.97 12.58 43.53
N GLN A 451 -11.31 11.97 44.65
CA GLN A 451 -12.51 11.15 44.78
C GLN A 451 -13.57 11.97 45.51
N ASN A 452 -14.76 12.06 44.92
CA ASN A 452 -15.90 12.78 45.46
C ASN A 452 -17.10 11.81 45.48
N GLY A 453 -17.35 11.17 46.63
CA GLY A 453 -18.32 10.07 46.71
C GLY A 453 -17.90 8.87 45.85
N ASP A 454 -18.80 8.43 44.96
CA ASP A 454 -18.57 7.34 44.02
C ASP A 454 -17.88 7.77 42.71
N GLU A 455 -17.71 9.07 42.48
CA GLU A 455 -17.10 9.63 41.27
C GLU A 455 -15.64 10.05 41.48
N PHE A 456 -14.88 10.01 40.39
CA PHE A 456 -13.50 10.48 40.34
C PHE A 456 -13.37 11.72 39.47
N ARG A 457 -12.90 12.82 40.07
CA ARG A 457 -12.58 14.07 39.37
C ARG A 457 -11.10 14.13 39.02
N LEU A 458 -10.78 14.20 37.73
CA LEU A 458 -9.44 14.45 37.20
C LEU A 458 -9.29 15.93 36.83
N ILE A 459 -8.48 16.66 37.57
CA ILE A 459 -8.09 18.05 37.28
C ILE A 459 -6.80 18.02 36.46
N VAL A 460 -6.79 18.69 35.31
CA VAL A 460 -5.66 18.76 34.39
C VAL A 460 -5.34 20.22 34.09
N THR A 461 -4.07 20.59 34.17
CA THR A 461 -3.54 21.87 33.66
C THR A 461 -2.70 21.58 32.42
N LEU A 462 -3.18 22.03 31.25
CA LEU A 462 -2.45 21.97 29.99
C LEU A 462 -1.82 23.32 29.67
N ALA A 463 -0.63 23.30 29.07
CA ALA A 463 0.08 24.51 28.69
C ALA A 463 0.52 24.49 27.22
N GLN A 464 0.44 25.66 26.59
CA GLN A 464 1.03 26.00 25.31
C GLN A 464 2.39 26.69 25.53
N THR A 465 3.48 25.94 25.37
CA THR A 465 4.83 26.32 25.83
C THR A 465 5.67 27.10 24.81
N GLN A 466 5.17 27.29 23.59
CA GLN A 466 5.84 28.15 22.59
C GLN A 466 5.92 29.61 23.05
N LYS A 467 6.85 30.41 22.51
CA LYS A 467 6.94 31.86 22.85
C LYS A 467 5.82 32.70 22.22
N ALA A 468 5.46 32.41 20.96
CA ALA A 468 4.41 33.12 20.22
C ALA A 468 3.02 33.02 20.89
N ALA A 469 2.07 33.88 20.53
CA ALA A 469 0.70 33.86 21.06
C ALA A 469 0.07 32.44 21.00
N PRO A 470 -0.77 32.08 22.01
CA PRO A 470 -1.43 30.77 22.03
C PRO A 470 -2.28 30.55 20.77
N TYR A 471 -2.48 29.28 20.42
CA TYR A 471 -3.38 28.84 19.36
C TYR A 471 -4.70 28.44 20.01
N SER A 472 -5.81 28.62 19.28
CA SER A 472 -7.08 27.97 19.61
C SER A 472 -7.04 26.54 19.11
N LEU A 473 -7.16 25.57 20.02
CA LEU A 473 -6.98 24.14 19.76
C LEU A 473 -8.13 23.33 20.37
N SER A 474 -8.73 22.45 19.57
CA SER A 474 -9.64 21.38 20.02
C SER A 474 -8.81 20.14 20.36
N VAL A 475 -8.40 19.98 21.63
CA VAL A 475 -7.40 18.99 22.05
C VAL A 475 -8.05 17.64 22.39
N PRO A 476 -7.72 16.54 21.69
CA PRO A 476 -8.20 15.22 22.05
C PRO A 476 -7.46 14.67 23.28
N ILE A 477 -8.20 14.10 24.21
CA ILE A 477 -7.72 13.54 25.48
C ILE A 477 -8.24 12.13 25.62
N ALA A 478 -7.36 11.17 25.90
CA ALA A 478 -7.71 9.81 26.26
C ALA A 478 -7.39 9.54 27.73
N VAL A 479 -8.39 9.04 28.48
CA VAL A 479 -8.24 8.68 29.89
C VAL A 479 -8.45 7.18 30.04
N THR A 480 -7.43 6.47 30.54
CA THR A 480 -7.57 5.05 30.91
C THR A 480 -8.10 4.96 32.33
N LEU A 481 -9.20 4.24 32.51
CA LEU A 481 -9.85 4.02 33.80
C LEU A 481 -9.48 2.66 34.38
N LYS A 482 -9.42 2.56 35.71
CA LYS A 482 -9.11 1.30 36.41
C LYS A 482 -10.15 0.23 36.09
N GLY A 483 -9.68 -0.94 35.63
CA GLY A 483 -10.53 -2.09 35.31
C GLY A 483 -11.17 -2.05 33.92
N GLN A 484 -10.95 -0.98 33.15
CA GLN A 484 -11.48 -0.83 31.80
C GLN A 484 -10.41 -1.11 30.75
N THR A 485 -10.77 -1.82 29.67
CA THR A 485 -9.88 -2.12 28.55
C THR A 485 -9.84 -0.98 27.53
N LYS A 486 -10.95 -0.26 27.35
CA LYS A 486 -11.07 0.91 26.47
C LYS A 486 -10.76 2.20 27.24
N THR A 487 -10.33 3.22 26.50
CA THR A 487 -10.15 4.59 27.02
C THR A 487 -11.39 5.44 26.81
N GLU A 488 -11.63 6.37 27.73
CA GLU A 488 -12.57 7.47 27.53
C GLU A 488 -11.90 8.55 26.69
N GLN A 489 -12.46 8.87 25.51
CA GLN A 489 -11.95 9.92 24.62
C GLN A 489 -12.83 11.16 24.68
N ILE A 490 -12.22 12.31 24.99
CA ILE A 490 -12.90 13.59 25.20
C ILE A 490 -12.10 14.68 24.47
N THR A 491 -12.78 15.65 23.87
CA THR A 491 -12.15 16.83 23.26
C THR A 491 -12.29 18.04 24.18
N VAL A 492 -11.20 18.80 24.39
CA VAL A 492 -11.19 20.01 25.21
C VAL A 492 -10.63 21.18 24.42
N SER A 493 -11.39 22.27 24.33
CA SER A 493 -10.91 23.51 23.70
C SER A 493 -9.96 24.27 24.62
N ILE A 494 -8.79 24.66 24.11
CA ILE A 494 -7.82 25.53 24.79
C ILE A 494 -7.39 26.67 23.88
N ASP A 495 -7.35 27.88 24.41
CA ASP A 495 -6.99 29.12 23.69
C ASP A 495 -6.00 30.00 24.48
N LYS A 496 -5.65 29.59 25.70
CA LYS A 496 -4.74 30.28 26.62
C LYS A 496 -3.38 29.59 26.70
N LYS A 497 -2.40 30.32 27.24
CA LYS A 497 -1.07 29.79 27.54
C LYS A 497 -1.08 28.65 28.53
N GLU A 498 -1.91 28.75 29.57
CA GLU A 498 -2.19 27.67 30.50
C GLU A 498 -3.70 27.65 30.77
N MET A 499 -4.28 26.45 30.77
CA MET A 499 -5.71 26.25 31.03
C MET A 499 -5.90 25.05 31.93
N THR A 500 -6.72 25.21 32.97
CA THR A 500 -7.08 24.13 33.90
C THR A 500 -8.54 23.76 33.70
N PHE A 501 -8.82 22.47 33.59
CA PHE A 501 -10.17 21.93 33.46
C PHE A 501 -10.31 20.65 34.30
N SER A 502 -11.56 20.24 34.54
CA SER A 502 -11.88 19.03 35.31
C SER A 502 -12.75 18.08 34.51
N LEU A 503 -12.39 16.80 34.52
CA LEU A 503 -13.13 15.70 33.91
C LEU A 503 -13.65 14.78 35.03
N ILE A 504 -14.85 14.24 34.87
CA ILE A 504 -15.51 13.39 35.87
C ILE A 504 -15.68 11.98 35.28
N PHE A 505 -15.35 10.95 36.07
CA PHE A 505 -15.41 9.56 35.64
C PHE A 505 -16.02 8.66 36.72
N PRO A 506 -16.75 7.59 36.32
CA PRO A 506 -17.33 6.61 37.26
C PRO A 506 -16.29 5.67 37.86
N HIS A 507 -15.09 5.62 37.29
CA HIS A 507 -13.98 4.78 37.75
C HIS A 507 -12.70 5.60 37.84
N ARG A 508 -11.77 5.15 38.68
CA ARG A 508 -10.53 5.87 38.95
C ARG A 508 -9.67 6.04 37.68
N PRO A 509 -9.32 7.27 37.28
CA PRO A 509 -8.34 7.51 36.23
C PRO A 509 -6.95 7.03 36.63
N ILE A 510 -6.32 6.22 35.79
CA ILE A 510 -4.98 5.64 36.05
C ILE A 510 -3.93 6.12 35.04
N LYS A 511 -4.35 6.61 33.88
CA LYS A 511 -3.48 7.20 32.87
C LYS A 511 -4.21 8.29 32.08
N LEU A 512 -3.50 9.36 31.77
CA LEU A 512 -3.94 10.46 30.91
C LEU A 512 -2.99 10.55 29.72
N ASP A 513 -3.53 10.52 28.50
CA ASP A 513 -2.79 10.77 27.28
C ASP A 513 -3.48 11.92 26.52
N VAL A 514 -2.71 12.92 26.12
CA VAL A 514 -3.16 14.10 25.36
C VAL A 514 -2.65 13.96 23.93
N ASP A 515 -3.53 14.17 22.96
CA ASP A 515 -3.25 13.95 21.54
C ASP A 515 -2.61 12.58 21.23
N PRO A 516 -3.19 11.47 21.73
CA PRO A 516 -2.57 10.14 21.66
C PRO A 516 -2.43 9.57 20.23
N GLU A 517 -3.13 10.16 19.27
CA GLU A 517 -3.19 9.76 17.86
C GLU A 517 -2.54 10.79 16.91
N PHE A 518 -1.89 11.82 17.46
CA PHE A 518 -1.25 12.89 16.70
C PHE A 518 -2.21 13.59 15.73
N ASP A 519 -3.41 13.89 16.21
CA ASP A 519 -4.49 14.54 15.45
C ASP A 519 -4.25 16.05 15.31
N LEU A 520 -3.42 16.66 16.17
CA LEU A 520 -3.12 18.10 16.13
C LEU A 520 -1.87 18.43 15.32
N PHE A 521 -1.94 19.48 14.48
CA PHE A 521 -0.72 20.12 13.98
C PHE A 521 0.01 20.83 15.13
N ARG A 522 1.14 20.28 15.52
CA ARG A 522 1.99 20.81 16.59
C ARG A 522 3.45 20.44 16.37
N ARG A 523 4.35 21.21 16.96
CA ARG A 523 5.75 20.81 17.04
C ARG A 523 5.88 19.76 18.14
N LEU A 524 6.29 18.55 17.76
CA LEU A 524 6.44 17.45 18.70
C LEU A 524 7.57 17.74 19.68
N ASP A 525 7.38 17.34 20.94
CA ASP A 525 8.48 17.32 21.88
C ASP A 525 9.50 16.24 21.49
N ARG A 526 10.78 16.47 21.80
CA ARG A 526 11.84 15.51 21.49
C ARG A 526 11.65 14.16 22.21
N ASN A 527 10.91 14.12 23.31
CA ASN A 527 10.54 12.88 24.01
C ASN A 527 9.35 12.14 23.36
N GLU A 528 8.70 12.74 22.36
CA GLU A 528 7.65 12.13 21.54
C GLU A 528 8.18 11.65 20.19
N ILE A 529 9.46 11.90 19.90
CA ILE A 529 10.12 11.46 18.67
C ILE A 529 11.30 10.56 19.05
N PRO A 530 11.37 9.30 18.55
CA PRO A 530 12.55 8.48 18.77
C PRO A 530 13.75 9.09 18.04
N PRO A 531 14.96 9.14 18.63
CA PRO A 531 16.12 9.63 17.90
C PRO A 531 16.39 8.69 16.71
N ALA A 532 16.47 9.25 15.51
CA ALA A 532 16.52 8.52 14.26
C ALA A 532 17.60 9.09 13.33
N LEU A 533 18.04 8.29 12.36
CA LEU A 533 19.08 8.66 11.40
C LEU A 533 18.79 9.95 10.62
N SER A 534 17.52 10.28 10.40
CA SER A 534 17.04 11.51 9.76
C SER A 534 17.50 12.76 10.50
N LEU A 535 17.54 12.72 11.84
CA LEU A 535 18.10 13.79 12.67
C LEU A 535 19.61 13.95 12.42
N ALA A 536 20.31 12.83 12.17
CA ALA A 536 21.74 12.84 11.94
C ALA A 536 22.10 13.36 10.54
N PHE A 537 21.36 12.94 9.51
CA PHE A 537 21.58 13.37 8.12
C PHE A 537 21.03 14.78 7.82
N GLY A 538 20.01 15.24 8.55
CA GLY A 538 19.42 16.57 8.38
C GLY A 538 20.16 17.71 9.09
N ALA A 539 21.26 17.39 9.80
CA ALA A 539 21.98 18.39 10.60
C ALA A 539 22.84 19.31 9.72
N THR A 540 22.83 20.62 10.02
CA THR A 540 23.61 21.63 9.30
C THR A 540 25.08 21.68 9.72
N LYS A 541 25.39 21.24 10.95
CA LYS A 541 26.74 21.09 11.50
C LYS A 541 26.94 19.65 11.96
N ILE A 542 27.97 18.99 11.44
CA ILE A 542 28.26 17.58 11.72
C ILE A 542 29.74 17.42 12.09
N LEU A 543 30.00 16.61 13.12
CA LEU A 543 31.35 16.13 13.46
C LEU A 543 31.41 14.61 13.29
N ILE A 544 32.30 14.13 12.43
CA ILE A 544 32.61 12.69 12.30
C ILE A 544 33.88 12.42 13.11
N VAL A 545 33.77 11.44 14.02
CA VAL A 545 34.82 11.06 14.97
C VAL A 545 35.36 9.69 14.59
N LEU A 546 36.59 9.67 14.07
CA LEU A 546 37.28 8.47 13.61
C LEU A 546 37.97 7.72 14.78
N PRO A 547 38.00 6.37 14.78
CA PRO A 547 38.59 5.60 15.87
C PRO A 547 40.13 5.55 15.78
N SER A 548 40.87 6.31 16.60
CA SER A 548 42.35 6.32 16.56
C SER A 548 42.99 4.96 16.91
N ASN A 549 42.32 4.14 17.72
CA ASN A 549 42.81 2.80 18.11
C ASN A 549 42.47 1.71 17.08
N GLU A 550 41.86 2.06 15.95
CA GLU A 550 41.61 1.10 14.86
C GLU A 550 42.83 0.94 13.95
N THR A 551 43.04 -0.29 13.49
CA THR A 551 44.24 -0.70 12.73
C THR A 551 43.87 -1.38 11.41
N GLY A 552 44.84 -1.45 10.49
CA GLY A 552 44.69 -2.15 9.21
C GLY A 552 43.63 -1.56 8.29
N LYS A 553 43.01 -2.41 7.45
CA LYS A 553 42.05 -2.01 6.40
C LYS A 553 40.80 -1.29 6.92
N LEU A 554 40.38 -1.58 8.17
CA LEU A 554 39.22 -0.92 8.79
C LEU A 554 39.46 0.57 9.03
N ARG A 555 40.68 0.95 9.45
CA ARG A 555 41.03 2.36 9.70
C ARG A 555 40.89 3.19 8.42
N GLY A 556 41.49 2.71 7.32
CA GLY A 556 41.42 3.38 6.02
C GLY A 556 39.98 3.49 5.50
N ALA A 557 39.20 2.41 5.62
CA ALA A 557 37.81 2.39 5.15
C ALA A 557 36.89 3.37 5.91
N TYR A 558 37.08 3.60 7.22
CA TYR A 558 36.32 4.62 7.96
C TYR A 558 36.72 6.05 7.56
N ASP A 559 38.00 6.32 7.32
CA ASP A 559 38.46 7.63 6.84
C ASP A 559 37.92 7.92 5.43
N GLU A 560 37.97 6.93 4.53
CA GLU A 560 37.41 7.03 3.18
C GLU A 560 35.89 7.30 3.21
N LEU A 561 35.14 6.59 4.07
CA LEU A 561 33.71 6.85 4.26
C LEU A 561 33.46 8.29 4.72
N ALA A 562 34.20 8.76 5.72
CA ALA A 562 34.02 10.10 6.28
C ALA A 562 34.32 11.18 5.25
N ARG A 563 35.41 11.03 4.48
CA ARG A 563 35.77 11.97 3.40
C ARG A 563 34.79 11.94 2.24
N GLY A 564 34.29 10.76 1.87
CA GLY A 564 33.24 10.63 0.86
C GLY A 564 31.92 11.31 1.26
N TRP A 565 31.58 11.31 2.54
CA TRP A 565 30.44 12.08 3.05
C TRP A 565 30.72 13.59 3.07
N GLN A 566 31.94 14.00 3.41
CA GLN A 566 32.34 15.41 3.41
C GLN A 566 32.29 16.02 1.99
N SER A 567 32.62 15.25 0.95
CA SER A 567 32.60 15.74 -0.45
C SER A 567 31.22 15.76 -1.10
N SER A 568 30.23 15.04 -0.55
CA SER A 568 28.90 14.84 -1.16
C SER A 568 27.76 15.57 -0.45
N GLN A 569 28.02 16.32 0.62
CA GLN A 569 26.99 17.05 1.37
C GLN A 569 27.24 18.55 1.39
N THR A 570 26.16 19.32 1.34
CA THR A 570 26.15 20.79 1.42
C THR A 570 26.32 21.34 2.85
N GLY A 571 26.53 20.49 3.86
CA GLY A 571 26.71 20.85 5.27
C GLY A 571 28.18 21.00 5.69
N LYS A 572 28.45 21.75 6.77
CA LYS A 572 29.80 21.85 7.36
C LYS A 572 30.12 20.56 8.13
N ILE A 573 30.71 19.57 7.43
CA ILE A 573 31.23 18.34 8.04
C ILE A 573 32.68 18.56 8.47
N GLU A 574 32.92 18.42 9.76
CA GLU A 574 34.26 18.33 10.34
C GLU A 574 34.61 16.86 10.60
N ILE A 575 35.84 16.45 10.29
CA ILE A 575 36.34 15.10 10.55
C ILE A 575 37.51 15.24 11.53
N GLN A 576 37.44 14.54 12.65
CA GLN A 576 38.51 14.52 13.65
C GLN A 576 38.75 13.09 14.13
N TRP A 577 40.00 12.80 14.50
CA TRP A 577 40.33 11.58 15.21
C TRP A 577 39.82 11.68 16.63
N ASP A 578 39.38 10.55 17.17
CA ASP A 578 38.82 10.56 18.52
C ASP A 578 39.80 11.09 19.54
N THR A 579 41.12 10.88 19.37
CA THR A 579 42.22 11.44 20.18
C THR A 579 42.28 12.96 20.23
N GLU A 580 41.84 13.66 19.18
CA GLU A 580 41.91 15.12 19.06
C GLU A 580 40.83 15.82 19.90
N ILE A 581 39.75 15.12 20.23
CA ILE A 581 38.56 15.70 20.88
C ILE A 581 38.58 15.45 22.38
N LYS A 582 38.86 16.43 23.25
CA LYS A 582 38.82 16.17 24.72
C LYS A 582 37.42 15.80 25.23
N THR A 583 36.40 16.53 24.81
CA THR A 583 34.99 16.31 25.17
C THR A 583 34.10 16.48 23.93
N LEU A 584 33.02 15.71 23.85
CA LEU A 584 32.10 15.81 22.72
C LEU A 584 31.33 17.16 22.77
N PRO A 585 31.26 17.91 21.66
CA PRO A 585 30.56 19.19 21.61
C PRO A 585 29.04 19.03 21.73
N SER A 586 28.35 20.09 22.13
CA SER A 586 26.87 20.13 22.29
C SER A 586 26.16 20.92 21.19
N ASP A 587 26.89 21.59 20.30
CA ASP A 587 26.37 22.50 19.28
C ASP A 587 26.19 21.86 17.89
N ARG A 588 26.37 20.53 17.78
CA ARG A 588 26.39 19.80 16.52
C ARG A 588 26.02 18.34 16.67
N THR A 589 25.61 17.73 15.55
CA THR A 589 25.41 16.28 15.43
C THR A 589 26.77 15.57 15.34
N ILE A 590 26.89 14.40 15.96
CA ILE A 590 28.14 13.65 16.06
C ILE A 590 27.96 12.24 15.51
N TRP A 591 28.86 11.82 14.61
CA TRP A 591 28.99 10.45 14.13
C TRP A 591 30.24 9.81 14.71
N LEU A 592 30.07 8.80 15.56
CA LEU A 592 31.13 7.96 16.07
C LEU A 592 31.33 6.78 15.10
N LEU A 593 32.55 6.58 14.61
CA LEU A 593 32.87 5.45 13.74
C LEU A 593 33.70 4.39 14.49
N GLY A 594 33.39 3.12 14.26
CA GLY A 594 34.17 1.97 14.70
C GLY A 594 33.87 1.45 16.10
N TRP A 595 34.15 0.16 16.31
CA TRP A 595 34.01 -0.48 17.61
C TRP A 595 34.96 0.11 18.64
N LYS A 596 36.17 0.52 18.24
CA LYS A 596 37.23 1.00 19.13
C LYS A 596 37.19 2.50 19.44
N ASN A 597 36.13 3.21 19.04
CA ASN A 597 35.97 4.63 19.31
C ASN A 597 35.89 4.94 20.81
N ARG A 598 36.70 5.89 21.32
CA ARG A 598 36.75 6.21 22.75
C ARG A 598 35.43 6.74 23.30
N PHE A 599 34.64 7.42 22.47
CA PHE A 599 33.38 8.04 22.86
C PHE A 599 32.16 7.14 22.74
N ARG A 600 32.31 5.88 22.32
CA ARG A 600 31.18 4.93 22.23
C ARG A 600 30.41 4.82 23.54
N LYS A 601 31.09 4.97 24.68
CA LYS A 601 30.49 4.89 26.03
C LYS A 601 29.39 5.93 26.21
N ASN A 602 29.58 7.16 25.71
CA ASN A 602 28.59 8.24 25.77
C ASN A 602 27.27 7.84 25.11
N LEU A 603 27.34 7.18 23.96
CA LEU A 603 26.15 6.68 23.28
C LEU A 603 25.51 5.51 24.03
N THR A 604 26.30 4.52 24.47
CA THR A 604 25.77 3.35 25.18
C THR A 604 25.07 3.71 26.50
N LEU A 605 25.53 4.75 27.21
CA LEU A 605 24.87 5.26 28.41
C LEU A 605 23.44 5.73 28.11
N GLY A 606 23.26 6.47 27.03
CA GLY A 606 21.94 6.93 26.61
C GLY A 606 21.03 5.83 26.05
N LEU A 607 21.56 4.62 25.77
CA LEU A 607 20.76 3.49 25.28
C LEU A 607 20.22 2.62 26.43
N LYS A 608 20.66 2.85 27.68
CA LYS A 608 20.17 2.10 28.86
C LYS A 608 18.64 2.08 29.00
N PRO A 609 17.88 3.17 28.71
CA PRO A 609 16.41 3.15 28.81
C PRO A 609 15.70 2.27 27.76
N PHE A 610 16.43 1.73 26.77
CA PHE A 610 15.88 0.94 25.67
C PHE A 610 16.22 -0.56 25.77
N ASP A 611 16.64 -1.02 26.94
CA ASP A 611 16.97 -2.43 27.22
C ASP A 611 18.00 -3.04 26.25
N VAL A 612 18.97 -2.23 25.78
CA VAL A 612 20.07 -2.69 24.93
C VAL A 612 21.19 -3.26 25.80
N LEU A 613 21.44 -4.57 25.70
CA LEU A 613 22.49 -5.24 26.46
C LEU A 613 23.75 -5.44 25.61
N PHE A 614 24.84 -4.83 26.04
CA PHE A 614 26.15 -4.98 25.40
C PHE A 614 26.94 -6.10 26.08
N GLN A 615 27.26 -7.16 25.34
CA GLN A 615 28.13 -8.24 25.77
C GLN A 615 29.44 -8.24 24.97
N SER A 616 30.40 -9.10 25.33
CA SER A 616 31.73 -9.12 24.70
C SER A 616 31.65 -9.43 23.19
N LYS A 617 30.93 -10.48 22.82
CA LYS A 617 30.79 -10.98 21.43
C LYS A 617 29.45 -10.65 20.75
N GLN A 618 28.43 -10.26 21.52
CA GLN A 618 27.08 -10.02 21.01
C GLN A 618 26.43 -8.79 21.63
N ILE A 619 25.36 -8.32 21.01
CA ILE A 619 24.51 -7.24 21.48
C ILE A 619 23.07 -7.72 21.42
N GLN A 620 22.33 -7.55 22.50
CA GLN A 620 20.90 -7.82 22.52
C GLN A 620 20.14 -6.51 22.30
N ILE A 621 19.24 -6.51 21.32
CA ILE A 621 18.46 -5.35 20.90
C ILE A 621 17.01 -5.81 20.69
N ALA A 622 16.06 -5.25 21.42
CA ALA A 622 14.63 -5.59 21.30
C ALA A 622 14.37 -7.12 21.33
N GLY A 623 14.99 -7.83 22.28
CA GLY A 623 14.89 -9.29 22.42
C GLY A 623 15.74 -10.11 21.45
N LYS A 624 16.29 -9.51 20.38
CA LYS A 624 17.11 -10.21 19.38
C LYS A 624 18.59 -10.11 19.68
N LYS A 625 19.32 -11.22 19.55
CA LYS A 625 20.78 -11.28 19.71
C LYS A 625 21.47 -11.06 18.36
N ILE A 626 22.40 -10.11 18.30
CA ILE A 626 23.22 -9.77 17.13
C ILE A 626 24.69 -10.03 17.50
N GLU A 627 25.36 -10.90 16.76
CA GLU A 627 26.81 -11.07 16.91
C GLU A 627 27.54 -9.82 16.45
N LYS A 628 28.64 -9.44 17.11
CA LYS A 628 29.52 -8.37 16.60
C LYS A 628 30.31 -8.82 15.38
N LYS A 629 30.60 -10.13 15.29
CA LYS A 629 31.37 -10.70 14.19
C LYS A 629 30.52 -10.78 12.94
N GLY A 630 31.05 -10.31 11.80
CA GLY A 630 30.38 -10.37 10.50
C GLY A 630 29.11 -9.53 10.39
N HIS A 631 28.89 -8.62 11.35
CA HIS A 631 27.75 -7.72 11.37
C HIS A 631 28.18 -6.28 11.60
N SER A 632 27.37 -5.37 11.07
CA SER A 632 27.51 -3.94 11.27
C SER A 632 26.30 -3.42 12.04
N ILE A 633 26.51 -2.53 13.00
CA ILE A 633 25.43 -1.87 13.72
C ILE A 633 25.43 -0.37 13.43
N VAL A 634 24.23 0.20 13.45
CA VAL A 634 24.05 1.66 13.49
C VAL A 634 23.05 1.99 14.56
N PHE A 635 23.45 2.81 15.54
CA PHE A 635 22.57 3.31 16.60
C PHE A 635 22.56 4.83 16.58
N THR A 636 21.37 5.41 16.67
CA THR A 636 21.20 6.85 16.82
C THR A 636 20.61 7.13 18.19
N ASN A 637 21.20 8.08 18.89
CA ASN A 637 20.69 8.61 20.14
C ASN A 637 20.70 10.15 20.10
N ARG A 638 20.15 10.78 21.13
CA ARG A 638 20.28 12.23 21.33
C ARG A 638 21.62 12.55 21.96
N ASN A 639 22.19 13.69 21.61
CA ASN A 639 23.31 14.25 22.35
C ASN A 639 22.83 14.60 23.77
N SER A 640 23.53 14.09 24.79
CA SER A 640 23.11 14.24 26.19
C SER A 640 23.17 15.68 26.69
N LEU A 641 23.97 16.53 26.05
CA LEU A 641 24.11 17.95 26.40
C LEU A 641 23.10 18.82 25.64
N ASN A 642 22.67 18.39 24.46
CA ASN A 642 21.69 19.09 23.66
C ASN A 642 20.84 18.11 22.82
N PRO A 643 19.58 17.85 23.22
CA PRO A 643 18.76 16.83 22.58
C PRO A 643 18.30 17.16 21.15
N ASP A 644 18.53 18.38 20.66
CA ASP A 644 18.28 18.78 19.27
C ASP A 644 19.34 18.21 18.30
N HIS A 645 20.47 17.75 18.80
CA HIS A 645 21.51 17.11 17.99
C HIS A 645 21.54 15.59 18.20
N ALA A 646 21.93 14.87 17.16
CA ALA A 646 22.10 13.42 17.22
C ALA A 646 23.52 13.04 17.68
N LEU A 647 23.61 11.94 18.41
CA LEU A 647 24.83 11.17 18.62
C LEU A 647 24.60 9.82 17.96
N THR A 648 25.28 9.55 16.85
CA THR A 648 25.12 8.34 16.04
C THR A 648 26.38 7.51 16.09
N TRP A 649 26.25 6.19 16.15
CA TRP A 649 27.37 5.25 16.15
C TRP A 649 27.22 4.23 15.05
N LEU A 650 28.21 4.16 14.16
CA LEU A 650 28.36 3.16 13.12
C LEU A 650 29.56 2.28 13.47
N ALA A 651 29.36 0.98 13.62
CA ALA A 651 30.44 0.05 13.92
C ALA A 651 30.32 -1.24 13.10
N THR A 652 31.44 -1.68 12.53
CA THR A 652 31.59 -2.92 11.79
C THR A 652 32.98 -3.51 12.02
N ASP A 653 33.09 -4.83 12.01
CA ASP A 653 34.37 -5.57 11.97
C ASP A 653 34.77 -5.93 10.52
N ASN A 654 33.90 -5.64 9.55
CA ASN A 654 34.10 -5.96 8.15
C ASN A 654 34.38 -4.68 7.32
N PRO A 655 35.61 -4.49 6.81
CA PRO A 655 35.96 -3.30 6.02
C PRO A 655 35.22 -3.24 4.68
N ALA A 656 34.96 -4.38 4.02
CA ALA A 656 34.26 -4.41 2.74
C ALA A 656 32.81 -3.93 2.84
N ALA A 657 32.19 -4.07 4.02
CA ALA A 657 30.83 -3.61 4.25
C ALA A 657 30.68 -2.08 4.31
N ILE A 658 31.75 -1.34 4.60
CA ILE A 658 31.70 0.11 4.89
C ILE A 658 31.17 0.91 3.70
N ALA A 659 31.70 0.67 2.49
CA ALA A 659 31.25 1.35 1.28
C ALA A 659 29.76 1.05 0.99
N GLY A 660 29.33 -0.19 1.20
CA GLY A 660 27.92 -0.59 1.06
C GLY A 660 27.00 0.08 2.09
N LEU A 661 27.47 0.27 3.33
CA LEU A 661 26.74 0.98 4.38
C LEU A 661 26.62 2.47 4.06
N GLY A 662 27.70 3.11 3.60
CA GLY A 662 27.69 4.52 3.18
C GLY A 662 26.60 4.82 2.15
N ARG A 663 26.43 3.93 1.16
CA ARG A 663 25.35 4.05 0.16
C ARG A 663 23.96 3.75 0.71
N LYS A 664 23.84 2.78 1.64
CA LYS A 664 22.53 2.31 2.13
C LYS A 664 21.93 3.21 3.21
N LEU A 665 22.73 3.74 4.13
CA LEU A 665 22.25 4.43 5.34
C LEU A 665 21.32 5.63 5.10
N PRO A 666 21.52 6.48 4.06
CA PRO A 666 20.57 7.56 3.74
C PRO A 666 19.13 7.08 3.54
N HIS A 667 18.93 5.85 3.05
CA HIS A 667 17.60 5.26 2.85
C HIS A 667 16.95 4.73 4.13
N TYR A 668 17.67 4.73 5.26
CA TYR A 668 17.17 4.28 6.56
C TYR A 668 16.91 5.42 7.55
N GLY A 669 16.78 6.67 7.06
CA GLY A 669 16.60 7.87 7.89
C GLY A 669 15.53 7.78 8.98
N ARG A 670 14.46 6.99 8.78
CA ARG A 670 13.42 6.83 9.80
C ARG A 670 13.84 5.99 11.01
N TYR A 671 14.90 5.18 10.95
CA TYR A 671 15.21 4.20 11.99
C TYR A 671 16.17 4.73 13.05
N SER A 672 15.99 4.27 14.29
CA SER A 672 16.87 4.54 15.42
C SER A 672 18.04 3.57 15.51
N TYR A 673 17.78 2.30 15.16
CA TYR A 673 18.80 1.27 15.14
C TYR A 673 18.70 0.38 13.92
N LEU A 674 19.85 -0.10 13.46
CA LEU A 674 20.01 -1.03 12.36
C LEU A 674 21.08 -2.07 12.69
N ALA A 675 20.90 -3.29 12.20
CA ALA A 675 21.96 -4.28 12.08
C ALA A 675 21.99 -4.85 10.66
N PHE A 676 23.20 -5.02 10.13
CA PHE A 676 23.48 -5.59 8.82
C PHE A 676 24.40 -6.81 8.94
N LYS A 677 24.30 -7.74 8.01
CA LYS A 677 25.16 -8.93 7.93
C LYS A 677 25.89 -9.00 6.58
N GLY A 678 27.15 -9.42 6.62
CA GLY A 678 27.97 -9.73 5.44
C GLY A 678 28.65 -8.52 4.77
N GLU A 679 29.48 -8.81 3.76
CA GLU A 679 30.26 -7.83 2.98
C GLU A 679 29.37 -6.93 2.12
N ALA A 680 28.29 -7.48 1.56
CA ALA A 680 27.21 -6.71 0.97
C ALA A 680 26.13 -6.51 2.05
N PRO A 681 26.19 -5.42 2.85
CA PRO A 681 25.48 -5.30 4.13
C PRO A 681 23.98 -5.50 3.95
N THR A 682 23.47 -6.66 4.34
CA THR A 682 22.05 -7.02 4.24
C THR A 682 21.38 -6.74 5.57
N ASN A 683 20.30 -5.95 5.59
CA ASN A 683 19.64 -5.58 6.83
C ASN A 683 19.00 -6.81 7.48
N VAL A 684 19.42 -7.12 8.71
CA VAL A 684 18.89 -8.24 9.52
C VAL A 684 18.05 -7.73 10.70
N LEU A 685 18.22 -6.47 11.08
CA LEU A 685 17.43 -5.82 12.12
C LEU A 685 17.27 -4.33 11.83
N LYS A 686 16.09 -3.80 12.12
CA LYS A 686 15.80 -2.36 12.09
C LYS A 686 14.68 -2.04 13.07
N GLY A 687 14.71 -0.86 13.68
CA GLY A 687 13.62 -0.42 14.55
C GLY A 687 13.78 1.00 15.08
N LEU A 688 12.81 1.38 15.91
CA LEU A 688 12.71 2.67 16.58
C LEU A 688 12.85 2.46 18.07
N TRP A 689 13.49 3.39 18.78
CA TRP A 689 13.43 3.38 20.23
C TRP A 689 12.01 3.71 20.72
N PRO A 690 11.57 3.14 21.87
CA PRO A 690 10.33 3.58 22.50
C PRO A 690 10.46 5.03 23.00
N THR A 691 9.32 5.72 23.19
CA THR A 691 9.24 7.11 23.65
C THR A 691 8.50 7.19 25.00
N PRO A 692 9.09 6.73 26.10
CA PRO A 692 8.38 6.51 27.37
C PRO A 692 8.08 7.79 28.17
N HIS A 693 8.59 8.95 27.74
CA HIS A 693 8.57 10.20 28.52
C HIS A 693 7.87 11.36 27.80
N SER A 694 6.84 11.08 27.01
CA SER A 694 6.06 12.15 26.36
C SER A 694 5.54 13.16 27.42
N PRO A 695 5.71 14.48 27.21
CA PRO A 695 5.11 15.50 28.07
C PRO A 695 3.57 15.54 27.98
N LEU A 696 3.00 14.79 27.04
CA LEU A 696 1.56 14.62 26.84
C LEU A 696 1.04 13.28 27.35
N SER A 697 1.87 12.48 28.02
CA SER A 697 1.43 11.26 28.70
C SER A 697 1.76 11.32 30.19
N LYS A 698 0.76 11.10 31.04
CA LYS A 698 0.92 11.12 32.49
C LYS A 698 0.37 9.84 33.12
N LYS A 699 1.23 9.14 33.85
CA LYS A 699 0.83 8.07 34.78
C LYS A 699 0.19 8.73 36.01
N LEU A 700 -1.02 8.31 36.38
CA LEU A 700 -1.77 8.84 37.53
C LEU A 700 -1.67 7.93 38.76
N GLN A 701 -0.89 6.85 38.66
CA GLN A 701 -0.58 5.92 39.76
C GLN A 701 0.89 5.46 39.72
N ARG A 702 1.37 4.86 40.82
CA ARG A 702 2.78 4.46 41.00
C ARG A 702 3.23 3.30 40.10
N LYS A 703 2.34 2.36 39.75
CA LYS A 703 2.67 1.23 38.86
C LYS A 703 2.65 1.66 37.39
N ASN A 704 3.49 1.02 36.56
CA ASN A 704 3.40 1.16 35.11
C ASN A 704 2.04 0.65 34.62
N VAL A 705 1.37 1.43 33.79
CA VAL A 705 0.08 1.10 33.19
C VAL A 705 0.17 1.30 31.68
N ALA A 706 -0.24 0.28 30.94
CA ALA A 706 -0.51 0.42 29.51
C ALA A 706 -1.68 1.38 29.29
N ARG A 707 -1.72 2.03 28.13
CA ARG A 707 -2.91 2.76 27.71
C ARG A 707 -3.98 1.73 27.33
N GLY A 708 -5.24 2.01 27.63
CA GLY A 708 -6.35 1.24 27.07
C GLY A 708 -6.45 1.39 25.54
N GLU A 709 -7.38 0.65 24.94
CA GLU A 709 -7.69 0.74 23.52
C GLU A 709 -8.38 2.07 23.21
N LEU A 710 -7.97 2.69 22.10
CA LEU A 710 -8.62 3.89 21.55
C LEU A 710 -9.75 3.47 20.62
N ALA A 711 -10.77 4.31 20.46
CA ALA A 711 -11.82 4.06 19.48
C ALA A 711 -11.23 4.06 18.07
N HIS A 712 -11.63 3.08 17.26
CA HIS A 712 -11.21 3.00 15.86
C HIS A 712 -11.96 4.05 15.02
N ARG A 713 -11.21 4.88 14.29
CA ARG A 713 -11.76 5.81 13.30
C ARG A 713 -11.75 5.14 11.91
N PRO A 714 -12.91 4.96 11.25
CA PRO A 714 -12.94 4.37 9.92
C PRO A 714 -12.27 5.30 8.90
N ALA A 715 -11.79 4.70 7.80
CA ALA A 715 -11.21 5.47 6.70
C ALA A 715 -12.27 6.37 6.03
N LEU A 716 -11.89 7.59 5.64
CA LEU A 716 -12.81 8.54 4.99
C LEU A 716 -13.48 7.97 3.73
N ALA A 717 -12.75 7.14 3.02
CA ALA A 717 -13.20 6.33 1.89
C ALA A 717 -12.32 5.08 1.79
N THR A 718 -12.89 4.02 1.23
CA THR A 718 -12.23 2.72 1.05
C THR A 718 -12.23 2.34 -0.42
N LEU A 719 -11.19 1.65 -0.87
CA LEU A 719 -11.20 1.05 -2.20
C LEU A 719 -12.38 0.09 -2.34
N PRO A 720 -13.09 0.12 -3.48
CA PRO A 720 -14.11 -0.88 -3.75
C PRO A 720 -13.48 -2.27 -3.71
N SER A 721 -14.13 -3.19 -3.00
CA SER A 721 -13.65 -4.56 -2.92
C SER A 721 -13.82 -5.24 -4.28
N LEU A 722 -12.74 -5.83 -4.80
CA LEU A 722 -12.80 -6.73 -5.97
C LEU A 722 -13.65 -7.98 -5.69
N PHE A 723 -13.73 -8.35 -4.42
CA PHE A 723 -14.40 -9.55 -3.92
C PHE A 723 -15.66 -9.19 -3.15
N SER A 724 -16.72 -9.97 -3.35
CA SER A 724 -18.01 -9.81 -2.69
C SER A 724 -18.09 -10.72 -1.47
N GLU A 725 -18.10 -10.11 -0.28
CA GLU A 725 -18.40 -10.80 0.98
C GLU A 725 -19.75 -11.52 0.91
N GLU A 726 -20.79 -10.83 0.42
CA GLU A 726 -22.13 -11.38 0.29
C GLU A 726 -22.18 -12.67 -0.52
N ARG A 727 -21.46 -12.74 -1.66
CA ARG A 727 -21.39 -13.95 -2.50
C ARG A 727 -20.69 -15.08 -1.77
N MET A 728 -19.52 -14.83 -1.19
CA MET A 728 -18.80 -15.86 -0.44
C MET A 728 -19.63 -16.37 0.74
N MET A 729 -20.29 -15.48 1.47
CA MET A 729 -21.19 -15.87 2.57
C MET A 729 -22.42 -16.64 2.07
N THR A 730 -22.90 -16.36 0.86
CA THR A 730 -23.98 -17.13 0.23
C THR A 730 -23.52 -18.55 -0.11
N ASP A 731 -22.33 -18.69 -0.70
CA ASP A 731 -21.72 -19.99 -0.99
C ASP A 731 -21.53 -20.82 0.30
N ILE A 732 -21.03 -20.19 1.36
CA ILE A 732 -20.83 -20.85 2.66
C ILE A 732 -22.14 -21.28 3.29
N ARG A 733 -23.16 -20.40 3.33
CA ARG A 733 -24.49 -20.74 3.87
C ARG A 733 -25.12 -21.90 3.13
N LEU A 734 -24.93 -21.99 1.81
CA LEU A 734 -25.43 -23.10 1.02
C LEU A 734 -24.68 -24.39 1.35
N LEU A 735 -23.34 -24.37 1.29
CA LEU A 735 -22.52 -25.56 1.46
C LEU A 735 -22.60 -26.11 2.88
N ALA A 736 -22.67 -25.25 3.90
CA ALA A 736 -22.76 -25.60 5.31
C ALA A 736 -24.21 -25.62 5.85
N ASN A 737 -25.21 -25.67 4.96
CA ASN A 737 -26.60 -25.82 5.38
C ASN A 737 -26.84 -27.20 6.02
N ASP A 738 -27.77 -27.29 6.97
CA ASP A 738 -28.21 -28.55 7.57
C ASP A 738 -28.66 -29.58 6.51
N GLU A 739 -29.28 -29.13 5.41
CA GLU A 739 -29.67 -29.97 4.27
C GLU A 739 -28.49 -30.62 3.53
N MET A 740 -27.28 -30.05 3.65
CA MET A 740 -26.06 -30.62 3.09
C MET A 740 -25.45 -31.69 4.00
N LYS A 741 -26.00 -31.90 5.21
CA LYS A 741 -25.63 -32.97 6.16
C LYS A 741 -24.12 -33.19 6.29
N GLY A 742 -23.35 -32.10 6.26
CA GLY A 742 -21.90 -32.11 6.41
C GLY A 742 -21.09 -32.73 5.28
N ARG A 743 -21.67 -32.95 4.09
CA ARG A 743 -20.95 -33.38 2.87
C ARG A 743 -20.03 -34.59 3.11
N GLY A 744 -20.54 -35.57 3.85
CA GLY A 744 -19.80 -36.77 4.24
C GLY A 744 -19.43 -37.67 3.07
N PHE A 745 -18.43 -38.53 3.29
CA PHE A 745 -17.97 -39.51 2.29
C PHE A 745 -19.11 -40.33 1.66
N GLY A 746 -19.19 -40.31 0.33
CA GLY A 746 -20.12 -41.14 -0.44
C GLY A 746 -21.60 -40.84 -0.16
N THR A 747 -21.92 -39.58 0.14
CA THR A 747 -23.29 -39.10 0.36
C THR A 747 -23.82 -38.38 -0.88
N LYS A 748 -25.15 -38.27 -1.01
CA LYS A 748 -25.77 -37.49 -2.11
C LYS A 748 -25.47 -36.01 -1.96
N GLU A 749 -25.29 -35.53 -0.74
CA GLU A 749 -24.99 -34.15 -0.42
C GLU A 749 -23.57 -33.75 -0.85
N LEU A 750 -22.61 -34.68 -0.75
CA LEU A 750 -21.29 -34.50 -1.36
C LEU A 750 -21.39 -34.37 -2.89
N GLU A 751 -22.23 -35.18 -3.55
CA GLU A 751 -22.46 -35.06 -4.99
C GLU A 751 -23.12 -33.72 -5.38
N LYS A 752 -24.10 -33.25 -4.59
CA LYS A 752 -24.74 -31.94 -4.77
C LYS A 752 -23.73 -30.80 -4.65
N ALA A 753 -22.80 -30.87 -3.70
CA ALA A 753 -21.75 -29.85 -3.54
C ALA A 753 -20.85 -29.78 -4.79
N ALA A 754 -20.44 -30.94 -5.32
CA ALA A 754 -19.64 -30.99 -6.55
C ALA A 754 -20.38 -30.42 -7.76
N ASP A 755 -21.68 -30.69 -7.88
CA ASP A 755 -22.52 -30.14 -8.96
C ASP A 755 -22.68 -28.63 -8.85
N TYR A 756 -22.86 -28.11 -7.64
CA TYR A 756 -22.88 -26.68 -7.36
C TYR A 756 -21.57 -26.00 -7.80
N ILE A 757 -20.43 -26.57 -7.40
CA ILE A 757 -19.10 -26.02 -7.72
C ILE A 757 -18.85 -26.03 -9.24
N ARG A 758 -19.22 -27.11 -9.94
CA ARG A 758 -19.17 -27.18 -11.40
C ARG A 758 -19.94 -26.02 -12.03
N ASP A 759 -21.17 -25.79 -11.58
CA ASP A 759 -22.02 -24.74 -12.17
C ASP A 759 -21.42 -23.35 -11.96
N GLN A 760 -20.80 -23.11 -10.80
CA GLN A 760 -20.11 -21.85 -10.53
C GLN A 760 -18.85 -21.68 -11.37
N PHE A 761 -18.04 -22.75 -11.56
CA PHE A 761 -16.90 -22.71 -12.49
C PHE A 761 -17.33 -22.43 -13.93
N GLN A 762 -18.42 -23.05 -14.38
CA GLN A 762 -18.97 -22.79 -15.70
C GLN A 762 -19.46 -21.35 -15.85
N LYS A 763 -20.20 -20.81 -14.87
CA LYS A 763 -20.65 -19.41 -14.84
C LYS A 763 -19.49 -18.41 -14.83
N ALA A 764 -18.38 -18.78 -14.19
CA ALA A 764 -17.14 -18.00 -14.19
C ALA A 764 -16.36 -18.10 -15.52
N GLY A 765 -16.79 -18.95 -16.47
CA GLY A 765 -16.19 -19.06 -17.79
C GLY A 765 -14.95 -19.97 -17.86
N LEU A 766 -14.70 -20.77 -16.83
CA LEU A 766 -13.60 -21.74 -16.85
C LEU A 766 -13.89 -22.84 -17.87
N LYS A 767 -12.82 -23.45 -18.41
CA LYS A 767 -12.93 -24.61 -19.30
C LYS A 767 -12.82 -25.91 -18.50
N PRO A 768 -13.59 -26.94 -18.84
CA PRO A 768 -13.51 -28.24 -18.17
C PRO A 768 -12.13 -28.88 -18.35
N LEU A 769 -11.64 -29.57 -17.31
CA LEU A 769 -10.34 -30.28 -17.33
C LEU A 769 -10.40 -31.68 -16.68
N GLY A 770 -11.59 -32.18 -16.36
CA GLY A 770 -11.81 -33.54 -15.89
C GLY A 770 -11.79 -34.59 -17.00
N ASP A 771 -12.30 -35.78 -16.67
CA ASP A 771 -12.33 -36.94 -17.55
C ASP A 771 -13.12 -36.64 -18.82
N GLN A 772 -12.58 -37.05 -19.98
CA GLN A 772 -13.23 -36.90 -21.29
C GLN A 772 -13.74 -35.48 -21.60
N GLY A 773 -13.06 -34.45 -21.10
CA GLY A 773 -13.44 -33.05 -21.33
C GLY A 773 -14.64 -32.59 -20.49
N THR A 774 -15.01 -33.32 -19.45
CA THR A 774 -15.99 -32.90 -18.43
C THR A 774 -15.32 -32.09 -17.31
N TYR A 775 -16.09 -31.60 -16.34
CA TYR A 775 -15.54 -30.96 -15.14
C TYR A 775 -15.15 -31.95 -14.05
N PHE A 776 -15.47 -33.24 -14.21
CA PHE A 776 -15.32 -34.22 -13.13
C PHE A 776 -14.19 -35.19 -13.42
N GLN A 777 -13.38 -35.44 -12.39
CA GLN A 777 -12.41 -36.52 -12.37
C GLN A 777 -12.87 -37.56 -11.36
N THR A 778 -13.24 -38.75 -11.83
CA THR A 778 -14.05 -39.71 -11.07
C THR A 778 -13.26 -40.96 -10.66
N TRP A 779 -13.53 -41.48 -9.46
CA TRP A 779 -12.99 -42.77 -9.02
C TRP A 779 -13.90 -43.44 -7.98
N ALA A 780 -13.70 -44.74 -7.76
CA ALA A 780 -14.36 -45.48 -6.68
C ALA A 780 -13.41 -45.65 -5.49
N GLN A 781 -13.90 -45.38 -4.28
CA GLN A 781 -13.12 -45.48 -3.04
C GLN A 781 -13.88 -46.32 -2.01
N LYS A 782 -13.16 -47.16 -1.25
CA LYS A 782 -13.72 -47.86 -0.09
C LYS A 782 -13.51 -47.02 1.17
N GLY A 783 -14.56 -46.81 1.97
CA GLY A 783 -14.53 -46.01 3.21
C GLY A 783 -15.89 -45.90 3.91
N GLY A 784 -15.99 -45.05 4.94
CA GLY A 784 -17.21 -44.89 5.74
C GLY A 784 -17.38 -45.92 6.87
N ASP A 785 -18.46 -45.77 7.63
CA ASP A 785 -18.89 -46.71 8.66
C ASP A 785 -20.41 -47.02 8.50
N PRO A 786 -20.81 -48.24 8.08
CA PRO A 786 -19.92 -49.35 7.69
C PRO A 786 -19.12 -49.06 6.41
N GLU A 787 -17.98 -49.74 6.22
CA GLU A 787 -17.16 -49.58 5.02
C GLU A 787 -17.95 -49.93 3.75
N LYS A 788 -18.14 -48.95 2.86
CA LYS A 788 -18.79 -49.08 1.54
C LYS A 788 -17.89 -48.56 0.42
N ILE A 789 -18.10 -49.07 -0.79
CA ILE A 789 -17.50 -48.49 -1.99
C ILE A 789 -18.42 -47.35 -2.46
N ALA A 790 -17.88 -46.14 -2.58
CA ALA A 790 -18.61 -44.98 -3.06
C ALA A 790 -17.89 -44.33 -4.26
N PRO A 791 -18.64 -43.82 -5.25
CA PRO A 791 -18.09 -42.97 -6.28
C PRO A 791 -17.71 -41.61 -5.68
N LEU A 792 -16.53 -41.12 -6.03
CA LEU A 792 -16.03 -39.79 -5.68
C LEU A 792 -15.66 -39.03 -6.95
N LYS A 793 -15.68 -37.70 -6.87
CA LYS A 793 -15.34 -36.81 -7.98
C LYS A 793 -14.57 -35.59 -7.52
N ASN A 794 -13.42 -35.30 -8.12
CA ASN A 794 -12.86 -33.95 -8.03
C ASN A 794 -13.55 -33.06 -9.07
N VAL A 795 -13.71 -31.77 -8.77
CA VAL A 795 -14.18 -30.77 -9.75
C VAL A 795 -12.98 -29.99 -10.27
N VAL A 796 -12.64 -30.15 -11.55
CA VAL A 796 -11.40 -29.63 -12.16
C VAL A 796 -11.74 -28.76 -13.36
N ALA A 797 -11.28 -27.51 -13.34
CA ALA A 797 -11.48 -26.55 -14.41
C ALA A 797 -10.25 -25.64 -14.60
N MET A 798 -10.13 -24.93 -15.72
CA MET A 798 -8.97 -24.09 -16.00
C MET A 798 -9.31 -22.77 -16.70
N PHE A 799 -8.44 -21.77 -16.51
CA PHE A 799 -8.23 -20.68 -17.46
C PHE A 799 -6.99 -21.00 -18.31
N PRO A 800 -7.12 -21.10 -19.65
CA PRO A 800 -5.98 -21.40 -20.51
C PRO A 800 -4.97 -20.25 -20.48
N GLY A 801 -3.68 -20.61 -20.44
CA GLY A 801 -2.58 -19.65 -20.61
C GLY A 801 -2.48 -19.15 -22.05
N ASN A 802 -2.16 -17.87 -22.25
CA ASN A 802 -1.99 -17.27 -23.59
C ASN A 802 -0.53 -17.28 -24.10
N ASN A 803 0.44 -17.60 -23.24
CA ASN A 803 1.85 -17.62 -23.61
C ASN A 803 2.30 -19.03 -23.99
N THR A 804 2.62 -19.24 -25.28
CA THR A 804 3.02 -20.54 -25.83
C THR A 804 4.29 -21.10 -25.18
N LYS A 805 5.14 -20.25 -24.60
CA LYS A 805 6.33 -20.64 -23.83
C LYS A 805 5.99 -21.53 -22.63
N TYR A 806 4.79 -21.38 -22.06
CA TYR A 806 4.34 -22.11 -20.86
C TYR A 806 3.35 -23.23 -21.19
N THR A 807 3.38 -23.74 -22.42
CA THR A 807 2.50 -24.83 -22.84
C THR A 807 2.71 -26.08 -21.97
N GLY A 808 1.62 -26.56 -21.37
CA GLY A 808 1.62 -27.70 -20.45
C GLY A 808 2.11 -27.39 -19.03
N GLU A 809 2.49 -26.14 -18.73
CA GLU A 809 2.75 -25.68 -17.37
C GLU A 809 1.47 -25.13 -16.73
N SER A 810 1.38 -25.24 -15.40
CA SER A 810 0.21 -24.75 -14.67
C SER A 810 0.52 -24.18 -13.28
N VAL A 811 -0.37 -23.32 -12.80
CA VAL A 811 -0.52 -22.98 -11.38
C VAL A 811 -1.80 -23.66 -10.89
N VAL A 812 -1.73 -24.39 -9.77
CA VAL A 812 -2.89 -25.09 -9.20
C VAL A 812 -3.42 -24.29 -8.00
N VAL A 813 -4.71 -24.00 -8.01
CA VAL A 813 -5.44 -23.32 -6.93
C VAL A 813 -6.52 -24.26 -6.42
N ALA A 814 -6.52 -24.58 -5.13
CA ALA A 814 -7.42 -25.59 -4.61
C ALA A 814 -7.99 -25.30 -3.22
N ALA A 815 -9.09 -26.00 -2.95
CA ALA A 815 -9.71 -26.23 -1.65
C ALA A 815 -10.37 -27.62 -1.70
N HIS A 816 -10.68 -28.23 -0.56
CA HIS A 816 -11.54 -29.42 -0.53
C HIS A 816 -12.98 -29.05 -0.20
N TYR A 817 -13.92 -29.88 -0.66
CA TYR A 817 -15.35 -29.59 -0.49
C TYR A 817 -16.08 -30.66 0.34
N ASP A 818 -15.43 -31.78 0.68
CA ASP A 818 -15.94 -32.74 1.66
C ASP A 818 -15.75 -32.24 3.09
N HIS A 819 -16.52 -32.82 4.01
CA HIS A 819 -16.31 -32.73 5.46
C HIS A 819 -16.82 -34.02 6.15
N LEU A 820 -16.95 -34.02 7.48
CA LEU A 820 -17.19 -35.22 8.28
C LEU A 820 -18.60 -35.82 8.20
N GLY A 821 -19.56 -35.16 7.55
CA GLY A 821 -20.94 -35.64 7.48
C GLY A 821 -21.58 -35.80 8.86
N LEU A 822 -21.79 -37.05 9.28
CA LEU A 822 -22.31 -37.42 10.61
C LEU A 822 -21.18 -37.74 11.63
N GLY A 823 -19.95 -37.31 11.35
CA GLY A 823 -18.81 -37.46 12.26
C GLY A 823 -17.80 -38.55 11.89
N TRP A 824 -17.68 -38.89 10.61
CA TRP A 824 -16.69 -39.85 10.11
C TRP A 824 -15.65 -39.11 9.24
N PRO A 825 -14.34 -39.41 9.32
CA PRO A 825 -13.72 -40.53 10.04
C PRO A 825 -13.30 -40.24 11.49
N ASP A 826 -13.23 -38.98 11.93
CA ASP A 826 -12.68 -38.61 13.25
C ASP A 826 -13.51 -37.51 13.94
N ALA A 827 -14.73 -37.84 14.38
CA ALA A 827 -15.48 -36.96 15.28
C ALA A 827 -15.16 -37.18 16.76
N HIS A 828 -15.38 -36.14 17.55
CA HIS A 828 -15.38 -36.24 19.00
C HIS A 828 -16.45 -37.22 19.49
N ALA A 829 -16.12 -38.03 20.51
CA ALA A 829 -17.04 -39.04 21.04
C ALA A 829 -18.46 -38.52 21.37
N GLY A 830 -18.61 -37.27 21.79
CA GLY A 830 -19.91 -36.66 22.10
C GLY A 830 -20.69 -36.11 20.90
N ASP A 831 -20.07 -36.09 19.71
CA ASP A 831 -20.62 -35.50 18.48
C ASP A 831 -20.86 -36.53 17.36
N VAL A 832 -20.51 -37.80 17.60
CA VAL A 832 -20.81 -38.91 16.69
C VAL A 832 -22.31 -38.96 16.39
N GLY A 833 -22.66 -39.05 15.11
CA GLY A 833 -24.04 -39.10 14.62
C GLY A 833 -24.70 -37.73 14.41
N LYS A 834 -24.06 -36.63 14.83
CA LYS A 834 -24.55 -35.26 14.59
C LYS A 834 -24.02 -34.74 13.26
N VAL A 835 -24.78 -33.84 12.63
CA VAL A 835 -24.32 -33.12 11.44
C VAL A 835 -23.11 -32.25 11.80
N HIS A 836 -22.05 -32.35 11.01
CA HIS A 836 -20.88 -31.48 11.05
C HIS A 836 -20.97 -30.53 9.85
N PRO A 837 -21.45 -29.29 10.00
CA PRO A 837 -21.76 -28.46 8.83
C PRO A 837 -20.52 -28.06 8.03
N GLY A 838 -19.35 -27.92 8.68
CA GLY A 838 -18.09 -27.63 7.99
C GLY A 838 -18.08 -26.28 7.30
N ALA A 839 -18.52 -25.24 8.02
CA ALA A 839 -18.58 -23.88 7.50
C ALA A 839 -17.18 -23.28 7.31
N ASP A 840 -16.31 -23.40 8.31
CA ASP A 840 -14.91 -23.03 8.15
C ASP A 840 -14.13 -24.15 7.47
N ASP A 841 -14.48 -25.42 7.76
CA ASP A 841 -13.83 -26.62 7.24
C ASP A 841 -14.76 -27.47 6.32
N ASN A 842 -14.83 -27.22 5.02
CA ASN A 842 -14.08 -26.20 4.30
C ASN A 842 -14.94 -25.47 3.27
N ALA A 843 -16.21 -25.18 3.63
CA ALA A 843 -17.05 -24.31 2.80
C ALA A 843 -16.40 -22.93 2.59
N SER A 844 -15.64 -22.43 3.59
CA SER A 844 -14.89 -21.18 3.50
C SER A 844 -13.84 -21.17 2.38
N GLY A 845 -13.02 -22.22 2.26
CA GLY A 845 -12.01 -22.35 1.21
C GLY A 845 -12.64 -22.47 -0.18
N VAL A 846 -13.72 -23.23 -0.30
CA VAL A 846 -14.49 -23.35 -1.55
C VAL A 846 -15.08 -22.00 -1.96
N ALA A 847 -15.67 -21.25 -1.04
CA ALA A 847 -16.23 -19.93 -1.35
C ALA A 847 -15.18 -18.95 -1.89
N VAL A 848 -13.97 -18.92 -1.30
CA VAL A 848 -12.87 -18.12 -1.82
C VAL A 848 -12.42 -18.62 -3.21
N LEU A 849 -12.34 -19.94 -3.42
CA LEU A 849 -12.00 -20.54 -4.72
C LEU A 849 -12.98 -20.11 -5.82
N LEU A 850 -14.29 -20.15 -5.53
CA LEU A 850 -15.36 -19.73 -6.44
C LEU A 850 -15.30 -18.23 -6.75
N GLU A 851 -15.07 -17.40 -5.74
CA GLU A 851 -15.00 -15.94 -5.90
C GLU A 851 -13.75 -15.50 -6.68
N LEU A 852 -12.61 -16.20 -6.50
CA LEU A 852 -11.41 -16.04 -7.33
C LEU A 852 -11.72 -16.40 -8.80
N ALA A 853 -12.33 -17.57 -9.04
CA ALA A 853 -12.72 -18.01 -10.38
C ALA A 853 -13.61 -16.97 -11.07
N ARG A 854 -14.65 -16.47 -10.37
CA ARG A 854 -15.55 -15.41 -10.87
C ARG A 854 -14.82 -14.11 -11.19
N THR A 855 -13.83 -13.74 -10.37
CA THR A 855 -13.09 -12.49 -10.52
C THR A 855 -12.15 -12.55 -11.73
N PHE A 856 -11.40 -13.65 -11.88
CA PHE A 856 -10.52 -13.85 -13.03
C PHE A 856 -11.28 -13.99 -14.35
N GLY A 857 -12.45 -14.64 -14.34
CA GLY A 857 -13.26 -14.87 -15.54
C GLY A 857 -13.67 -13.60 -16.31
N LYS A 858 -13.76 -12.45 -15.63
CA LYS A 858 -14.20 -11.19 -16.24
C LYS A 858 -13.23 -10.61 -17.26
N SER A 859 -11.92 -10.71 -17.02
CA SER A 859 -10.94 -9.92 -17.80
C SER A 859 -9.53 -10.49 -17.79
N PHE A 860 -9.24 -11.48 -16.94
CA PHE A 860 -7.87 -11.96 -16.79
C PHE A 860 -7.50 -12.95 -17.90
N ARG A 861 -6.31 -12.77 -18.45
CA ARG A 861 -5.70 -13.67 -19.43
C ARG A 861 -4.33 -14.03 -18.88
N PRO A 862 -4.20 -15.19 -18.20
CA PRO A 862 -2.93 -15.54 -17.59
C PRO A 862 -1.92 -15.97 -18.66
N GLU A 863 -0.63 -15.72 -18.42
CA GLU A 863 0.42 -16.23 -19.31
C GLU A 863 0.51 -17.75 -19.25
N ARG A 864 0.44 -18.31 -18.04
CA ARG A 864 0.44 -19.75 -17.76
C ARG A 864 -0.96 -20.23 -17.38
N THR A 865 -1.30 -21.47 -17.73
CA THR A 865 -2.61 -22.03 -17.39
C THR A 865 -2.82 -22.03 -15.87
N ILE A 866 -4.01 -21.61 -15.43
CA ILE A 866 -4.41 -21.69 -14.03
C ILE A 866 -5.48 -22.77 -13.91
N ILE A 867 -5.23 -23.75 -13.06
CA ILE A 867 -6.14 -24.86 -12.79
C ILE A 867 -6.80 -24.62 -11.44
N PHE A 868 -8.12 -24.57 -11.43
CA PHE A 868 -8.96 -24.52 -10.24
C PHE A 868 -9.45 -25.94 -9.94
N VAL A 869 -9.23 -26.40 -8.71
CA VAL A 869 -9.64 -27.74 -8.28
C VAL A 869 -10.35 -27.71 -6.94
N ALA A 870 -11.54 -28.30 -6.89
CA ALA A 870 -12.19 -28.67 -5.63
C ALA A 870 -11.98 -30.16 -5.37
N PHE A 871 -11.18 -30.49 -4.36
CA PHE A 871 -10.85 -31.88 -4.02
C PHE A 871 -11.94 -32.54 -3.17
N SER A 872 -12.15 -33.84 -3.39
CA SER A 872 -12.98 -34.69 -2.54
C SER A 872 -12.10 -35.61 -1.68
N ALA A 873 -12.63 -36.05 -0.54
CA ALA A 873 -11.99 -36.99 0.39
C ALA A 873 -10.64 -36.48 0.93
N GLU A 874 -10.57 -35.20 1.29
CA GLU A 874 -9.48 -34.63 2.08
C GLU A 874 -9.45 -35.27 3.47
N GLU A 875 -10.62 -35.36 4.12
CA GLU A 875 -10.81 -35.86 5.49
C GLU A 875 -10.37 -37.33 5.65
N MET A 876 -10.24 -38.04 4.52
CA MET A 876 -9.78 -39.42 4.42
C MET A 876 -8.28 -39.55 4.15
N GLY A 877 -7.53 -38.47 4.30
CA GLY A 877 -6.11 -38.40 4.01
C GLY A 877 -5.82 -38.00 2.56
N THR A 878 -6.44 -36.89 2.10
CA THR A 878 -6.11 -36.17 0.85
C THR A 878 -6.17 -37.03 -0.41
N LEU A 879 -7.19 -37.91 -0.48
CA LEU A 879 -7.31 -38.89 -1.55
C LEU A 879 -7.64 -38.24 -2.91
N GLY A 880 -8.42 -37.15 -2.91
CA GLY A 880 -8.70 -36.36 -4.11
C GLY A 880 -7.44 -35.78 -4.74
N ALA A 881 -6.59 -35.12 -3.96
CA ALA A 881 -5.31 -34.59 -4.45
C ALA A 881 -4.36 -35.70 -4.94
N LEU A 882 -4.31 -36.84 -4.23
CA LEU A 882 -3.55 -38.00 -4.67
C LEU A 882 -4.05 -38.55 -6.02
N HIS A 883 -5.37 -38.64 -6.20
CA HIS A 883 -5.98 -39.08 -7.43
C HIS A 883 -5.67 -38.11 -8.58
N TYR A 884 -5.81 -36.80 -8.35
CA TYR A 884 -5.49 -35.75 -9.32
C TYR A 884 -4.06 -35.86 -9.86
N LEU A 885 -3.07 -35.94 -8.97
CA LEU A 885 -1.65 -36.04 -9.36
C LEU A 885 -1.34 -37.32 -10.15
N LYS A 886 -2.06 -38.42 -9.91
CA LYS A 886 -1.85 -39.69 -10.63
C LYS A 886 -2.39 -39.66 -12.05
N THR A 887 -3.56 -39.06 -12.25
CA THR A 887 -4.34 -39.18 -13.48
C THR A 887 -4.26 -37.96 -14.40
N MET A 888 -3.90 -36.78 -13.87
CA MET A 888 -3.74 -35.57 -14.70
C MET A 888 -2.50 -35.67 -15.60
N LYS A 889 -2.71 -36.04 -16.87
CA LYS A 889 -1.62 -36.17 -17.86
C LYS A 889 -1.36 -34.91 -18.67
N LYS A 890 -2.38 -34.07 -18.87
CA LYS A 890 -2.28 -32.85 -19.68
C LYS A 890 -1.39 -31.78 -19.02
N PHE A 891 -1.42 -31.73 -17.69
CA PHE A 891 -0.61 -30.83 -16.86
C PHE A 891 0.07 -31.66 -15.78
N PRO A 892 1.20 -32.32 -16.09
CA PRO A 892 1.81 -33.27 -15.19
C PRO A 892 2.51 -32.56 -14.01
N ALA A 893 2.71 -33.28 -12.91
CA ALA A 893 3.19 -32.73 -11.64
C ALA A 893 4.52 -31.95 -11.79
N GLU A 894 5.46 -32.46 -12.57
CA GLU A 894 6.76 -31.84 -12.83
C GLU A 894 6.69 -30.48 -13.55
N LYS A 895 5.54 -30.14 -14.15
CA LYS A 895 5.30 -28.85 -14.83
C LYS A 895 4.37 -27.92 -14.04
N ILE A 896 4.05 -28.26 -12.79
CA ILE A 896 3.29 -27.38 -11.90
C ILE A 896 4.25 -26.37 -11.27
N MET A 897 4.09 -25.09 -11.61
CA MET A 897 4.88 -23.97 -11.07
C MET A 897 4.75 -23.88 -9.54
N GLY A 898 3.54 -24.11 -9.04
CA GLY A 898 3.26 -24.21 -7.62
C GLY A 898 1.78 -24.44 -7.36
N MET A 899 1.47 -24.91 -6.16
CA MET A 899 0.11 -25.14 -5.69
C MET A 899 -0.24 -24.25 -4.49
N LEU A 900 -1.39 -23.61 -4.56
CA LEU A 900 -1.95 -22.76 -3.51
C LEU A 900 -3.23 -23.41 -2.97
N ASN A 901 -3.20 -23.89 -1.72
CA ASN A 901 -4.33 -24.50 -1.04
C ASN A 901 -5.01 -23.54 -0.06
N MET A 902 -6.33 -23.64 0.07
CA MET A 902 -7.12 -22.95 1.08
C MET A 902 -7.88 -23.98 1.91
N ASP A 903 -7.67 -23.95 3.21
CA ASP A 903 -8.39 -24.77 4.17
C ASP A 903 -8.48 -23.99 5.49
N THR A 904 -9.70 -23.93 6.03
CA THR A 904 -10.04 -23.21 7.28
C THR A 904 -9.61 -21.74 7.25
N VAL A 905 -10.16 -21.01 6.26
CA VAL A 905 -9.81 -19.63 5.94
C VAL A 905 -10.85 -18.59 6.36
N GLY A 906 -11.94 -19.02 7.00
CA GLY A 906 -13.11 -18.23 7.33
C GLY A 906 -13.09 -17.52 8.68
N ARG A 907 -12.06 -17.67 9.52
CA ARG A 907 -12.06 -17.13 10.91
C ARG A 907 -10.81 -16.31 11.26
N LEU A 908 -10.39 -15.47 10.32
CA LEU A 908 -9.16 -14.67 10.41
C LEU A 908 -9.22 -13.58 11.50
N GLY A 909 -10.29 -12.79 11.53
CA GLY A 909 -10.41 -11.62 12.39
C GLY A 909 -9.25 -10.64 12.19
N ASN A 910 -8.57 -10.32 13.29
CA ASN A 910 -7.41 -9.42 13.32
C ASN A 910 -6.05 -10.18 13.30
N LYS A 911 -6.06 -11.50 13.10
CA LYS A 911 -4.84 -12.32 13.06
C LYS A 911 -4.12 -12.18 11.71
N SER A 912 -2.84 -12.55 11.68
CA SER A 912 -2.12 -12.76 10.42
C SER A 912 -2.64 -14.00 9.69
N ILE A 913 -2.60 -13.98 8.36
CA ILE A 913 -2.80 -15.18 7.56
C ILE A 913 -1.59 -16.08 7.76
N THR A 914 -1.81 -17.34 8.14
CA THR A 914 -0.73 -18.32 8.27
C THR A 914 -0.54 -19.05 6.96
N VAL A 915 0.70 -19.15 6.48
CA VAL A 915 1.04 -19.88 5.25
C VAL A 915 1.96 -21.05 5.60
N PHE A 916 1.42 -22.28 5.55
CA PHE A 916 2.19 -23.52 5.71
C PHE A 916 2.85 -23.95 4.40
N GLY A 917 3.83 -24.86 4.49
CA GLY A 917 4.57 -25.35 3.31
C GLY A 917 5.65 -24.38 2.82
N GLY A 918 5.97 -23.32 3.59
CA GLY A 918 6.90 -22.27 3.18
C GLY A 918 8.33 -22.76 2.93
N LYS A 919 8.72 -23.94 3.43
CA LYS A 919 10.01 -24.55 3.08
C LYS A 919 10.02 -25.18 1.70
N SER A 920 8.89 -25.55 1.11
CA SER A 920 8.83 -26.34 -0.14
C SER A 920 9.52 -25.64 -1.32
N SER A 921 9.69 -24.32 -1.26
CA SER A 921 10.55 -23.54 -2.14
C SER A 921 11.29 -22.45 -1.37
N THR A 922 12.52 -22.16 -1.79
CA THR A 922 13.30 -21.03 -1.22
C THR A 922 12.65 -19.68 -1.46
N GLN A 923 11.75 -19.56 -2.45
CA GLN A 923 11.11 -18.30 -2.82
C GLN A 923 9.85 -17.99 -2.00
N TRP A 924 9.15 -18.96 -1.39
CA TRP A 924 7.86 -18.71 -0.71
C TRP A 924 7.89 -17.59 0.33
N PRO A 925 8.88 -17.52 1.25
CA PRO A 925 8.93 -16.45 2.25
C PRO A 925 9.13 -15.06 1.63
N HIS A 926 9.75 -14.99 0.45
CA HIS A 926 9.94 -13.74 -0.28
C HIS A 926 8.68 -13.33 -1.03
N ILE A 927 8.01 -14.29 -1.66
CA ILE A 927 6.74 -14.09 -2.37
C ILE A 927 5.67 -13.56 -1.41
N PHE A 928 5.40 -14.27 -0.32
CA PHE A 928 4.35 -13.88 0.63
C PHE A 928 4.69 -12.61 1.42
N ARG A 929 5.96 -12.32 1.66
CA ARG A 929 6.37 -11.00 2.20
C ARG A 929 6.08 -9.87 1.22
N GLY A 930 6.33 -10.09 -0.07
CA GLY A 930 5.99 -9.15 -1.14
C GLY A 930 4.48 -8.93 -1.22
N ILE A 931 3.70 -10.01 -1.18
CA ILE A 931 2.23 -9.95 -1.22
C ILE A 931 1.68 -9.22 0.01
N GLY A 932 2.16 -9.52 1.22
CA GLY A 932 1.74 -8.81 2.44
C GLY A 932 2.06 -7.32 2.39
N PHE A 933 3.18 -6.95 1.75
CA PHE A 933 3.53 -5.54 1.53
C PHE A 933 2.62 -4.84 0.51
N VAL A 934 2.28 -5.51 -0.59
CA VAL A 934 1.37 -4.98 -1.63
C VAL A 934 -0.03 -4.81 -1.07
N THR A 935 -0.57 -5.88 -0.49
CA THR A 935 -1.95 -5.93 0.03
C THR A 935 -2.15 -5.15 1.34
N GLY A 936 -1.09 -4.94 2.11
CA GLY A 936 -1.16 -4.39 3.47
C GLY A 936 -1.64 -5.41 4.51
N ILE A 937 -1.76 -6.69 4.15
CA ILE A 937 -2.25 -7.76 5.02
C ILE A 937 -1.07 -8.45 5.71
N SER A 938 -1.20 -8.71 7.02
CA SER A 938 -0.19 -9.44 7.79
C SER A 938 -0.18 -10.92 7.40
N ILE A 939 0.99 -11.44 7.04
CA ILE A 939 1.18 -12.83 6.60
C ILE A 939 2.37 -13.44 7.33
N ASP A 940 2.14 -14.57 7.98
CA ASP A 940 3.15 -15.35 8.67
C ASP A 940 3.45 -16.63 7.88
N THR A 941 4.59 -16.66 7.19
CA THR A 941 5.03 -17.85 6.44
C THR A 941 5.78 -18.81 7.36
N VAL A 942 5.19 -19.97 7.60
CA VAL A 942 5.73 -21.01 8.47
C VAL A 942 6.54 -21.99 7.63
N LEU A 943 7.80 -22.21 8.03
CA LEU A 943 8.71 -23.12 7.33
C LEU A 943 8.47 -24.59 7.69
N SER A 944 7.81 -24.86 8.81
CA SER A 944 7.51 -26.21 9.27
C SER A 944 6.08 -26.62 8.90
N ASP A 945 5.89 -27.87 8.49
CA ASP A 945 4.56 -28.39 8.15
C ASP A 945 3.94 -28.98 9.43
N PHE A 946 3.03 -28.22 10.05
CA PHE A 946 2.37 -28.64 11.30
C PHE A 946 0.85 -28.87 11.15
N ASN A 947 0.30 -28.71 9.95
CA ASN A 947 -1.08 -29.05 9.61
C ASN A 947 -1.13 -29.59 8.17
N PRO A 948 -1.16 -30.93 7.97
CA PRO A 948 -1.20 -31.49 6.63
C PRO A 948 -2.62 -31.34 6.05
N SER A 949 -2.72 -30.73 4.88
CA SER A 949 -3.91 -30.71 4.02
C SER A 949 -3.47 -31.16 2.61
N ASP A 950 -4.25 -30.87 1.56
CA ASP A 950 -3.99 -31.35 0.19
C ASP A 950 -2.59 -31.00 -0.35
N GLN A 951 -1.97 -29.91 0.11
CA GLN A 951 -0.61 -29.49 -0.27
C GLN A 951 0.45 -30.58 -0.02
N VAL A 952 0.22 -31.48 0.94
CA VAL A 952 1.19 -32.53 1.28
C VAL A 952 1.37 -33.52 0.13
N ARG A 953 0.31 -33.83 -0.62
CA ARG A 953 0.42 -34.71 -1.80
C ARG A 953 1.26 -34.09 -2.90
N PHE A 954 1.18 -32.77 -3.04
CA PHE A 954 2.03 -32.01 -3.96
C PHE A 954 3.49 -32.03 -3.50
N HIS A 955 3.76 -31.90 -2.20
CA HIS A 955 5.12 -32.06 -1.67
C HIS A 955 5.70 -33.45 -1.96
N GLU A 956 4.89 -34.51 -1.78
CA GLU A 956 5.28 -35.89 -2.10
C GLU A 956 5.60 -36.07 -3.59
N ALA A 957 4.90 -35.34 -4.47
CA ALA A 957 5.16 -35.30 -5.91
C ALA A 957 6.30 -34.35 -6.32
N GLY A 958 6.98 -33.70 -5.37
CA GLY A 958 8.08 -32.77 -5.64
C GLY A 958 7.64 -31.36 -6.06
N VAL A 959 6.35 -31.06 -6.02
CA VAL A 959 5.75 -29.77 -6.39
C VAL A 959 5.80 -28.81 -5.21
N PRO A 960 6.36 -27.60 -5.36
CA PRO A 960 6.25 -26.55 -4.36
C PRO A 960 4.79 -26.20 -4.09
N ALA A 961 4.35 -26.34 -2.84
CA ALA A 961 2.96 -26.10 -2.48
C ALA A 961 2.84 -25.44 -1.11
N VAL A 962 1.81 -24.63 -0.93
CA VAL A 962 1.50 -23.93 0.31
C VAL A 962 0.03 -24.04 0.66
N HIS A 963 -0.30 -23.88 1.93
CA HIS A 963 -1.66 -23.87 2.46
C HIS A 963 -1.87 -22.62 3.31
N LEU A 964 -2.90 -21.83 2.95
CA LEU A 964 -3.35 -20.67 3.71
C LEU A 964 -4.36 -21.08 4.78
N PHE A 965 -4.14 -20.61 6.01
CA PHE A 965 -4.90 -20.95 7.20
C PHE A 965 -5.19 -19.69 8.04
N SER A 966 -6.42 -19.56 8.54
CA SER A 966 -6.85 -18.38 9.30
C SER A 966 -6.63 -18.47 10.82
N GLY A 967 -6.14 -19.61 11.30
CA GLY A 967 -5.83 -19.84 12.71
C GLY A 967 -6.77 -20.85 13.36
N THR A 968 -6.37 -21.35 14.53
CA THR A 968 -7.15 -22.36 15.26
C THR A 968 -8.31 -21.75 16.06
N HIS A 969 -9.38 -22.53 16.22
CA HIS A 969 -10.57 -22.18 17.00
C HIS A 969 -11.20 -23.46 17.63
N PRO A 970 -12.05 -23.33 18.67
CA PRO A 970 -12.58 -24.49 19.41
C PRO A 970 -13.64 -25.31 18.66
N ASP A 971 -14.18 -24.79 17.56
CA ASP A 971 -15.24 -25.44 16.76
C ASP A 971 -14.71 -26.39 15.67
N PHE A 972 -13.39 -26.55 15.54
CA PHE A 972 -12.77 -27.40 14.51
C PHE A 972 -13.26 -28.86 14.61
N HIS A 973 -13.71 -29.44 13.49
CA HIS A 973 -14.32 -30.78 13.41
C HIS A 973 -15.51 -30.97 14.38
N ARG A 974 -16.39 -29.96 14.53
CA ARG A 974 -17.57 -30.05 15.41
C ARG A 974 -18.86 -29.64 14.71
N PRO A 975 -20.02 -30.09 15.21
CA PRO A 975 -21.34 -29.59 14.80
C PRO A 975 -21.52 -28.08 14.95
N SER A 976 -20.70 -27.45 15.81
CA SER A 976 -20.73 -26.02 16.04
C SER A 976 -19.95 -25.21 15.00
N ASP A 977 -19.30 -25.84 14.01
CA ASP A 977 -18.68 -25.14 12.87
C ASP A 977 -19.75 -24.67 11.86
N THR A 978 -20.28 -23.49 12.13
CA THR A 978 -21.52 -22.95 11.55
C THR A 978 -21.26 -21.60 10.89
N PHE A 979 -22.05 -21.28 9.85
CA PHE A 979 -21.79 -20.13 8.97
C PHE A 979 -21.89 -18.76 9.66
N ASP A 980 -22.61 -18.65 10.79
CA ASP A 980 -22.75 -17.41 11.57
C ASP A 980 -21.44 -16.99 12.25
N LYS A 981 -20.46 -17.89 12.35
CA LYS A 981 -19.15 -17.64 12.98
C LYS A 981 -18.06 -17.21 12.00
N ILE A 982 -18.39 -17.13 10.72
CA ILE A 982 -17.45 -16.81 9.65
C ILE A 982 -17.24 -15.28 9.58
N ASP A 983 -15.98 -14.90 9.46
CA ASP A 983 -15.52 -13.54 9.24
C ASP A 983 -15.45 -13.24 7.73
N GLY A 984 -16.52 -12.65 7.20
CA GLY A 984 -16.63 -12.26 5.79
C GLY A 984 -15.56 -11.24 5.35
N ALA A 985 -15.20 -10.30 6.22
CA ALA A 985 -14.11 -9.36 5.95
C ALA A 985 -12.74 -10.06 5.90
N GLY A 986 -12.56 -11.09 6.72
CA GLY A 986 -11.43 -12.01 6.68
C GLY A 986 -11.30 -12.75 5.34
N LEU A 987 -12.41 -13.25 4.80
CA LEU A 987 -12.43 -13.91 3.48
C LEU A 987 -11.95 -12.99 2.35
N ILE A 988 -12.34 -11.71 2.38
CA ILE A 988 -11.84 -10.71 1.41
C ILE A 988 -10.31 -10.58 1.50
N LYS A 989 -9.73 -10.60 2.72
CA LYS A 989 -8.27 -10.55 2.92
C LYS A 989 -7.59 -11.78 2.30
N ILE A 990 -8.15 -12.98 2.53
CA ILE A 990 -7.63 -14.24 1.95
C ILE A 990 -7.69 -14.19 0.42
N ALA A 991 -8.83 -13.80 -0.16
CA ALA A 991 -9.01 -13.69 -1.61
C ALA A 991 -8.00 -12.71 -2.25
N ARG A 992 -7.71 -11.57 -1.60
CA ARG A 992 -6.69 -10.61 -2.06
C ARG A 992 -5.29 -11.23 -2.09
N VAL A 993 -4.89 -11.92 -1.03
CA VAL A 993 -3.58 -12.60 -0.97
C VAL A 993 -3.48 -13.68 -2.04
N MET A 994 -4.54 -14.46 -2.23
CA MET A 994 -4.58 -15.51 -3.25
C MET A 994 -4.53 -14.95 -4.67
N LYS A 995 -5.25 -13.87 -4.99
CA LYS A 995 -5.16 -13.20 -6.29
C LYS A 995 -3.73 -12.78 -6.61
N GLU A 996 -3.06 -12.11 -5.69
CA GLU A 996 -1.66 -11.66 -5.89
C GLU A 996 -0.71 -12.84 -6.06
N ALA A 997 -0.89 -13.93 -5.31
CA ALA A 997 -0.09 -15.14 -5.44
C ALA A 997 -0.31 -15.81 -6.82
N ILE A 998 -1.56 -15.93 -7.26
CA ILE A 998 -1.93 -16.52 -8.55
C ILE A 998 -1.34 -15.70 -9.71
N GLU A 999 -1.55 -14.38 -9.70
CA GLU A 999 -1.03 -13.48 -10.74
C GLU A 999 0.49 -13.57 -10.80
N TYR A 1000 1.17 -13.46 -9.66
CA TYR A 1000 2.61 -13.56 -9.58
C TYR A 1000 3.15 -14.87 -10.14
N LEU A 1001 2.58 -16.01 -9.74
CA LEU A 1001 3.02 -17.32 -10.24
C LEU A 1001 2.70 -17.51 -11.72
N SER A 1002 1.56 -17.00 -12.19
CA SER A 1002 1.11 -17.16 -13.57
C SER A 1002 2.02 -16.44 -14.57
N SER A 1003 2.56 -15.26 -14.22
CA SER A 1003 3.44 -14.45 -15.08
C SER A 1003 4.92 -14.58 -14.74
N ARG A 1004 5.30 -15.40 -13.76
CA ARG A 1004 6.70 -15.57 -13.39
C ARG A 1004 7.44 -16.38 -14.46
N PRO A 1005 8.61 -15.91 -14.93
CA PRO A 1005 9.37 -16.60 -15.96
C PRO A 1005 10.12 -17.84 -15.45
N ASP A 1006 10.71 -17.74 -14.26
CA ASP A 1006 11.51 -18.81 -13.68
C ASP A 1006 10.68 -19.74 -12.80
N GLN A 1007 10.89 -21.05 -12.89
CA GLN A 1007 10.31 -22.02 -11.96
C GLN A 1007 10.70 -21.72 -10.50
N LEU A 1008 9.90 -22.21 -9.56
CA LEU A 1008 10.24 -22.15 -8.14
C LEU A 1008 11.37 -23.15 -7.83
N ASN A 1009 12.39 -22.71 -7.08
CA ASN A 1009 13.47 -23.58 -6.65
C ASN A 1009 12.95 -24.43 -5.49
N THR A 1010 12.63 -25.68 -5.78
CA THR A 1010 12.14 -26.64 -4.81
C THR A 1010 13.25 -27.02 -3.82
N THR A 1011 12.90 -27.15 -2.55
CA THR A 1011 13.80 -27.74 -1.52
C THR A 1011 13.41 -29.18 -1.17
N LEU A 1012 12.35 -29.68 -1.82
CA LEU A 1012 11.82 -31.00 -1.59
C LEU A 1012 12.81 -32.03 -2.11
N LYS A 1013 13.22 -32.97 -1.25
CA LYS A 1013 14.04 -34.10 -1.67
C LYS A 1013 13.15 -35.09 -2.42
N THR A 1014 13.34 -35.24 -3.72
CA THR A 1014 12.78 -36.36 -4.50
C THR A 1014 13.30 -37.66 -3.90
N LYS A 1015 12.47 -38.36 -3.12
CA LYS A 1015 12.79 -39.71 -2.65
C LYS A 1015 12.21 -40.74 -3.60
N GLN A 1016 13.10 -41.62 -4.06
CA GLN A 1016 12.78 -42.91 -4.68
C GLN A 1016 11.60 -43.60 -3.98
N LYS A 1017 10.78 -44.29 -4.79
CA LYS A 1017 9.69 -45.20 -4.39
C LYS A 1017 9.98 -45.85 -3.03
N ARG A 1018 9.35 -45.36 -1.98
CA ARG A 1018 9.18 -46.14 -0.76
C ARG A 1018 7.92 -46.98 -0.96
N ASP A 1019 8.07 -48.29 -0.78
CA ASP A 1019 6.95 -49.23 -0.80
C ASP A 1019 5.83 -48.72 0.10
N ALA A 1020 4.61 -48.82 -0.43
CA ALA A 1020 3.35 -48.38 0.17
C ALA A 1020 2.93 -49.24 1.38
N LYS A 1021 3.79 -49.29 2.40
CA LYS A 1021 3.49 -49.84 3.73
C LYS A 1021 4.03 -48.91 4.82
N SER A 1022 3.63 -47.65 4.81
CA SER A 1022 3.64 -46.86 6.05
C SER A 1022 2.27 -46.96 6.70
N ALA A 1023 2.25 -47.53 7.90
CA ALA A 1023 1.07 -47.76 8.72
C ALA A 1023 0.10 -46.56 8.73
N ARG A 1024 -1.21 -46.87 8.67
CA ARG A 1024 -2.29 -45.94 9.06
C ARG A 1024 -1.84 -45.20 10.33
N PRO A 1025 -1.91 -43.86 10.41
CA PRO A 1025 -1.70 -43.18 11.69
C PRO A 1025 -2.68 -43.78 12.68
N SER A 1026 -2.19 -44.38 13.77
CA SER A 1026 -3.10 -44.82 14.82
C SER A 1026 -3.86 -43.61 15.35
N ALA A 1027 -5.18 -43.72 15.42
CA ALA A 1027 -6.05 -42.68 15.98
C ALA A 1027 -5.52 -42.23 17.34
N ARG A 1028 -5.55 -40.92 17.61
CA ARG A 1028 -5.20 -40.39 18.95
C ARG A 1028 -6.19 -40.97 19.95
N LYS A 1029 -5.75 -41.89 20.81
CA LYS A 1029 -6.60 -42.53 21.84
C LYS A 1029 -7.07 -41.56 22.93
N VAL A 1030 -6.41 -40.42 23.07
CA VAL A 1030 -6.65 -39.43 24.12
C VAL A 1030 -6.46 -38.00 23.63
N GLY A 1031 -7.25 -37.09 24.19
CA GLY A 1031 -7.15 -35.65 23.98
C GLY A 1031 -7.08 -34.92 25.32
N ILE A 1032 -6.28 -33.84 25.37
CA ILE A 1032 -6.24 -32.92 26.51
C ILE A 1032 -6.97 -31.60 26.22
N GLY A 1033 -7.36 -31.33 24.97
CA GLY A 1033 -8.11 -30.13 24.58
C GLY A 1033 -7.30 -28.83 24.57
N THR A 1034 -5.98 -28.92 24.37
CA THR A 1034 -5.12 -27.77 24.09
C THR A 1034 -5.24 -27.35 22.64
N ILE A 1035 -5.31 -26.04 22.39
CA ILE A 1035 -5.26 -25.45 21.06
C ILE A 1035 -3.85 -24.84 20.88
N PRO A 1036 -2.99 -25.43 20.03
CA PRO A 1036 -1.64 -24.91 19.82
C PRO A 1036 -1.64 -23.64 18.97
N ASP A 1037 -0.67 -22.78 19.24
CA ASP A 1037 -0.26 -21.70 18.35
C ASP A 1037 0.78 -22.21 17.34
N PHE A 1038 0.33 -22.50 16.13
CA PHE A 1038 1.18 -23.03 15.06
C PHE A 1038 2.16 -22.01 14.47
N ALA A 1039 1.98 -20.71 14.75
CA ALA A 1039 2.92 -19.67 14.31
C ALA A 1039 4.11 -19.53 15.28
N TYR A 1040 4.07 -20.17 16.45
CA TYR A 1040 5.17 -20.16 17.41
C TYR A 1040 6.32 -21.07 16.96
N THR A 1041 7.53 -20.48 16.81
CA THR A 1041 8.71 -21.19 16.29
C THR A 1041 9.83 -21.39 17.31
N GLU A 1042 9.66 -20.91 18.54
CA GLU A 1042 10.65 -21.11 19.61
C GLU A 1042 10.47 -22.50 20.26
N LYS A 1043 11.36 -22.86 21.19
CA LYS A 1043 11.30 -24.17 21.87
C LYS A 1043 10.04 -24.27 22.73
N GLY A 1044 9.42 -25.46 22.72
CA GLY A 1044 8.16 -25.73 23.38
C GLY A 1044 6.95 -25.53 22.47
N VAL A 1045 5.76 -25.60 23.07
CA VAL A 1045 4.48 -25.43 22.38
C VAL A 1045 3.69 -24.33 23.08
N ARG A 1046 3.55 -23.19 22.40
CA ARG A 1046 2.67 -22.11 22.87
C ARG A 1046 1.22 -22.50 22.64
N ILE A 1047 0.38 -22.24 23.65
CA ILE A 1047 -1.05 -22.51 23.63
C ILE A 1047 -1.78 -21.23 23.23
N SER A 1048 -2.56 -21.29 22.15
CA SER A 1048 -3.43 -20.19 21.73
C SER A 1048 -4.76 -20.19 22.49
N GLY A 1049 -5.16 -21.32 23.05
CA GLY A 1049 -6.35 -21.46 23.88
C GLY A 1049 -6.61 -22.91 24.28
N THR A 1050 -7.75 -23.15 24.92
CA THR A 1050 -8.21 -24.47 25.32
C THR A 1050 -9.65 -24.67 24.85
N SER A 1051 -10.04 -25.92 24.59
CA SER A 1051 -11.42 -26.26 24.29
C SER A 1051 -12.27 -26.17 25.57
N PRO A 1052 -13.49 -25.58 25.52
CA PRO A 1052 -14.38 -25.54 26.68
C PRO A 1052 -14.68 -26.93 27.24
N GLY A 1053 -14.67 -27.06 28.57
CA GLY A 1053 -14.89 -28.30 29.32
C GLY A 1053 -13.74 -29.31 29.27
N SER A 1054 -12.63 -28.98 28.59
CA SER A 1054 -11.52 -29.91 28.37
C SER A 1054 -10.63 -30.11 29.60
N PRO A 1055 -9.83 -31.20 29.64
CA PRO A 1055 -8.79 -31.36 30.65
C PRO A 1055 -7.84 -30.18 30.77
N ALA A 1056 -7.49 -29.53 29.66
CA ALA A 1056 -6.57 -28.39 29.63
C ALA A 1056 -7.17 -27.15 30.28
N GLU A 1057 -8.44 -26.84 29.99
CA GLU A 1057 -9.14 -25.74 30.65
C GLU A 1057 -9.29 -26.02 32.16
N LYS A 1058 -9.72 -27.24 32.53
CA LYS A 1058 -9.86 -27.65 33.94
C LYS A 1058 -8.53 -27.62 34.71
N ALA A 1059 -7.42 -27.90 34.04
CA ALA A 1059 -6.08 -27.82 34.61
C ALA A 1059 -5.55 -26.37 34.70
N GLY A 1060 -6.28 -25.38 34.16
CA GLY A 1060 -5.93 -23.96 34.23
C GLY A 1060 -4.91 -23.50 33.18
N LEU A 1061 -4.79 -24.19 32.04
CA LEU A 1061 -4.02 -23.69 30.90
C LEU A 1061 -4.67 -22.45 30.30
N LEU A 1062 -3.86 -21.43 30.03
CA LEU A 1062 -4.28 -20.16 29.45
C LEU A 1062 -3.60 -19.92 28.10
N ALA A 1063 -4.22 -19.06 27.30
CA ALA A 1063 -3.59 -18.54 26.09
C ALA A 1063 -2.28 -17.81 26.45
N GLY A 1064 -1.21 -18.12 25.72
CA GLY A 1064 0.14 -17.60 25.94
C GLY A 1064 1.07 -18.54 26.72
N ASP A 1065 0.54 -19.59 27.37
CA ASP A 1065 1.36 -20.59 28.05
C ASP A 1065 2.24 -21.37 27.06
N VAL A 1066 3.52 -21.59 27.37
CA VAL A 1066 4.45 -22.37 26.55
C VAL A 1066 4.81 -23.67 27.26
N ILE A 1067 4.29 -24.80 26.79
CA ILE A 1067 4.59 -26.14 27.35
C ILE A 1067 5.93 -26.62 26.80
N TYR A 1068 6.86 -27.00 27.69
CA TYR A 1068 8.16 -27.55 27.30
C TYR A 1068 8.50 -28.88 28.00
N TRP A 1069 7.64 -29.40 28.88
CA TRP A 1069 7.69 -30.80 29.34
C TRP A 1069 6.30 -31.43 29.48
N ILE A 1070 6.21 -32.73 29.16
CA ILE A 1070 5.09 -33.61 29.55
C ILE A 1070 5.65 -34.81 30.31
N GLY A 1071 5.32 -34.92 31.60
CA GLY A 1071 5.92 -35.90 32.49
C GLY A 1071 7.43 -35.70 32.57
N LYS A 1072 8.19 -36.72 32.17
CA LYS A 1072 9.67 -36.69 32.10
C LYS A 1072 10.21 -36.45 30.69
N ASN A 1073 9.37 -36.02 29.75
CA ASN A 1073 9.78 -35.86 28.35
C ASN A 1073 9.80 -34.39 27.96
N TYR A 1074 10.92 -33.94 27.41
CA TYR A 1074 11.07 -32.58 26.90
C TYR A 1074 10.26 -32.42 25.62
N VAL A 1075 9.52 -31.32 25.53
CA VAL A 1075 8.76 -30.92 24.35
C VAL A 1075 9.59 -29.86 23.63
N GLU A 1076 10.33 -30.28 22.62
CA GLU A 1076 11.12 -29.35 21.81
C GLU A 1076 10.23 -28.56 20.83
N ASP A 1077 9.29 -29.26 20.18
CA ASP A 1077 8.38 -28.69 19.19
C ASP A 1077 7.01 -29.39 19.23
N ILE A 1078 6.09 -28.92 18.39
CA ILE A 1078 4.72 -29.44 18.29
C ILE A 1078 4.64 -30.90 17.80
N ARG A 1079 5.66 -31.41 17.08
CA ARG A 1079 5.69 -32.84 16.67
C ARG A 1079 5.99 -33.72 17.86
N VAL A 1080 6.97 -33.31 18.69
CA VAL A 1080 7.28 -34.01 19.93
C VAL A 1080 6.07 -33.97 20.85
N PHE A 1081 5.42 -32.82 21.00
CA PHE A 1081 4.17 -32.67 21.75
C PHE A 1081 3.08 -33.64 21.27
N ALA A 1082 2.74 -33.62 19.98
CA ALA A 1082 1.72 -34.50 19.41
C ALA A 1082 2.09 -36.00 19.55
N GLY A 1083 3.37 -36.34 19.40
CA GLY A 1083 3.89 -37.69 19.61
C GLY A 1083 3.78 -38.15 21.05
N LEU A 1084 4.02 -37.26 22.03
CA LEU A 1084 3.86 -37.54 23.45
C LEU A 1084 2.40 -37.70 23.84
N LEU A 1085 1.50 -36.86 23.31
CA LEU A 1085 0.06 -36.99 23.56
C LEU A 1085 -0.49 -38.36 23.11
N ARG A 1086 0.00 -38.90 21.98
CA ARG A 1086 -0.38 -40.26 21.51
C ARG A 1086 0.01 -41.38 22.48
N LYS A 1087 1.00 -41.16 23.33
CA LYS A 1087 1.51 -42.15 24.31
C LYS A 1087 0.78 -42.07 25.65
N LEU A 1088 0.00 -41.02 25.89
CA LEU A 1088 -0.74 -40.85 27.15
C LEU A 1088 -1.90 -41.86 27.25
N LYS A 1089 -2.27 -42.22 28.47
CA LYS A 1089 -3.41 -43.11 28.78
C LYS A 1089 -4.56 -42.30 29.37
N PRO A 1090 -5.83 -42.58 29.00
CA PRO A 1090 -6.97 -41.86 29.54
C PRO A 1090 -7.08 -42.08 31.05
N GLY A 1091 -7.48 -41.05 31.79
CA GLY A 1091 -7.71 -41.12 33.23
C GLY A 1091 -6.45 -41.15 34.11
N ILE A 1092 -5.24 -41.21 33.52
CA ILE A 1092 -3.98 -41.17 34.28
C ILE A 1092 -3.45 -39.73 34.29
N PRO A 1093 -3.33 -39.07 35.46
CA PRO A 1093 -2.76 -37.74 35.55
C PRO A 1093 -1.33 -37.68 35.00
N VAL A 1094 -1.01 -36.63 34.24
CA VAL A 1094 0.35 -36.33 33.78
C VAL A 1094 0.70 -34.88 34.12
N SER A 1095 1.96 -34.63 34.47
CA SER A 1095 2.44 -33.27 34.70
C SER A 1095 2.76 -32.56 33.38
N LEU A 1096 2.40 -31.28 33.28
CA LEU A 1096 2.79 -30.37 32.20
C LEU A 1096 3.62 -29.24 32.82
N THR A 1097 4.88 -29.09 32.40
CA THR A 1097 5.69 -27.93 32.80
C THR A 1097 5.65 -26.89 31.69
N LEU A 1098 5.31 -25.66 32.04
CA LEU A 1098 5.05 -24.55 31.13
C LEU A 1098 5.59 -23.21 31.63
N LEU A 1099 5.84 -22.30 30.70
CA LEU A 1099 6.14 -20.89 30.97
C LEU A 1099 4.88 -20.06 30.77
N ARG A 1100 4.53 -19.25 31.77
CA ARG A 1100 3.49 -18.22 31.69
C ARG A 1100 4.16 -16.85 31.83
N GLY A 1101 4.39 -16.18 30.70
CA GLY A 1101 5.33 -15.05 30.65
C GLY A 1101 6.73 -15.55 30.99
N ASP A 1102 7.33 -15.00 32.05
CA ASP A 1102 8.66 -15.40 32.54
C ASP A 1102 8.62 -16.38 33.73
N GLN A 1103 7.44 -16.83 34.15
CA GLN A 1103 7.28 -17.75 35.28
C GLN A 1103 7.11 -19.19 34.81
N GLU A 1104 7.97 -20.08 35.32
CA GLU A 1104 7.84 -21.53 35.18
C GLU A 1104 6.78 -22.08 36.15
N MET A 1105 5.90 -22.93 35.64
CA MET A 1105 4.83 -23.57 36.41
C MET A 1105 4.66 -25.03 35.99
N THR A 1106 4.12 -25.85 36.90
CA THR A 1106 3.71 -27.23 36.58
C THR A 1106 2.23 -27.42 36.88
N LEU A 1107 1.49 -27.93 35.89
CA LEU A 1107 0.07 -28.26 36.00
C LEU A 1107 -0.11 -29.78 35.94
N SER A 1108 -1.08 -30.32 36.68
CA SER A 1108 -1.50 -31.72 36.55
C SER A 1108 -2.71 -31.79 35.62
N ILE A 1109 -2.63 -32.61 34.57
CA ILE A 1109 -3.72 -32.78 33.61
C ILE A 1109 -4.13 -34.24 33.54
N VAL A 1110 -5.44 -34.50 33.47
CA VAL A 1110 -5.99 -35.85 33.32
C VAL A 1110 -6.50 -36.04 31.89
N PRO A 1111 -5.75 -36.71 31.00
CA PRO A 1111 -6.16 -36.90 29.61
C PRO A 1111 -7.48 -37.66 29.52
N MET A 1112 -8.37 -37.23 28.62
CA MET A 1112 -9.65 -37.89 28.37
C MET A 1112 -9.57 -38.73 27.11
N LYS A 1113 -10.36 -39.82 27.05
CA LYS A 1113 -10.52 -40.64 25.85
C LYS A 1113 -11.14 -39.77 24.76
N ARG A 1114 -10.55 -39.79 23.56
CA ARG A 1114 -10.99 -38.95 22.44
C ARG A 1114 -12.20 -39.56 21.76
#